data_AF-A0A2S7WKQ4-F1
#
_entry.id   AF-A0A2S7WKQ4-F1
#
_cell.length_a   1.000
_cell.length_b   1.000
_cell.length_c   1.000
_cell.angle_alpha   90.00
_cell.angle_beta   90.00
_cell.angle_gamma   90.00
#
_symmetry.space_group_name_H-M   'P 1'
#
loop_
_entity.id
_entity.type
_entity.pdbx_description
1 polymer ?
#
loop_
_entity_poly.entity_id
_entity_poly.type
_entity_poly.pdbx_seq_one_letter_code
_entity_poly.pdbx_strand_id
1 'polypeptide(L)'
;MTTKITPSRIVKSNASLVLKNLKYILLNSNSKILLLVLVILLSSQQIFSQTNQTHNGKESIRQANGITAKSKNKTSFEDFSALDAFYLNNRSNICSPETSLIITEGTSYGISRSTINNNGVPSFCLSLGDDAPQKDDIYNTTLTPASDISFNNPNLSKATILERVQRTMSILEHPNFAPSSLPNSLEDDFYKAISVVVWSWTNNLTISNSINYSWTGSNGNTYNANNLKNWVINSTLQKSDVFWLLPVNNDLQPEVLINQNSSSNCCPTPPVITTSTVAPTSGNNGKIKISSATGAQFYGISSLNAGSYNGATTIATATKIPNSLPTTILNNAPSNGGTYIVRVFTNIDGCFTDYTITTPSNSGQGCTNIYAEFQSDTNNVVNKFNAEGAPDGNFAKIYNSNQQLILDFNQTFPAGTEYKITWRKRNGQSGIAYIDLSESTSSNSGFINHPNKPQTSTSNNFITTTVTANSNFRYLAFDKGNINNTDYDLDAVEVICVNCDVADNKTSNASITESQTKILTGSPASGTWSVVSGGGSINGNIYTPADINTNTTVKIRYTIAADGSCAATTDDVTFTVTPVCVTADNTTSSASISEGQTKTLTGSPAGGTWSIVSGGGTINGNIYTPDNIADNVNVKIKYTIAADGDCTATSDEVTFKVEAFPVATVSKTDVTCYGLDDGTITFTFPDISSRTHIAFSLNGGSTYQTNVADNSGSVTYSNITPGTYDVWVRWGDQDYPMDLGADVIISEPAEIIADNTTSTATINEGETKTLTGNPSGGTWSIVSGGGTINGNIYTPSNINTNTTVKIRYTLPANGTCAASTDDVIFTVTPVCLNASNSTSTASINEGQTKTLVGSPAGGTWSIVNGNGVISNNNTYTPNNINSNDSVELKYTIPADGSCAASSSFVSFTVTPICVT
;
A
#
# COMPACT_ATOMS: atom_id res chain seq x y z
N MET A 1 45.39 26.54 32.35
CA MET A 1 44.92 27.92 32.58
C MET A 1 44.70 28.60 31.23
N THR A 2 43.43 28.81 30.89
CA THR A 2 42.82 30.03 30.32
C THR A 2 43.46 30.78 29.13
N THR A 3 42.71 30.74 28.00
CA THR A 3 42.22 31.84 27.12
C THR A 3 43.03 32.46 25.95
N LYS A 4 42.45 32.25 24.74
CA LYS A 4 42.02 33.18 23.65
C LYS A 4 43.00 34.22 23.07
N ILE A 5 43.00 34.34 21.73
CA ILE A 5 42.52 35.49 20.91
C ILE A 5 42.76 35.25 19.39
N THR A 6 41.74 35.52 18.58
CA THR A 6 41.78 35.98 17.15
C THR A 6 41.17 37.41 17.16
N PRO A 7 41.45 38.39 16.23
CA PRO A 7 41.28 38.31 14.75
C PRO A 7 42.08 39.31 13.83
N SER A 8 41.92 39.13 12.50
CA SER A 8 41.99 40.03 11.30
C SER A 8 42.81 41.36 11.25
N ARG A 9 43.48 41.68 10.11
CA ARG A 9 43.01 42.64 9.06
C ARG A 9 44.00 42.81 7.87
N ILE A 10 43.41 43.08 6.71
CA ILE A 10 43.98 43.37 5.36
C ILE A 10 44.69 44.73 5.29
N VAL A 11 45.82 44.80 4.57
CA VAL A 11 46.33 46.04 3.94
C VAL A 11 46.68 45.77 2.47
N LYS A 12 46.04 46.50 1.56
CA LYS A 12 46.32 46.55 0.11
C LYS A 12 47.62 47.33 -0.15
N SER A 13 48.50 46.86 -1.03
CA SER A 13 49.60 47.68 -1.59
C SER A 13 49.49 47.82 -3.12
N ASN A 14 49.63 49.07 -3.58
CA ASN A 14 49.35 49.59 -4.91
C ASN A 14 50.36 49.17 -6.00
N ALA A 15 49.86 48.59 -7.11
CA ALA A 15 50.62 48.19 -8.29
C ALA A 15 51.22 49.36 -9.13
N SER A 16 50.95 50.61 -8.78
CA SER A 16 51.30 51.79 -9.58
C SER A 16 52.78 52.22 -9.45
N LEU A 17 53.47 51.85 -8.36
CA LEU A 17 54.87 52.23 -8.15
C LEU A 17 55.87 51.32 -8.89
N VAL A 18 55.49 50.05 -9.12
CA VAL A 18 56.33 49.05 -9.81
C VAL A 18 56.36 49.28 -11.32
N LEU A 19 55.24 49.73 -11.91
CA LEU A 19 55.14 49.97 -13.35
C LEU A 19 55.98 51.17 -13.82
N LYS A 20 56.22 52.17 -12.95
CA LYS A 20 57.06 53.34 -13.28
C LYS A 20 58.56 53.00 -13.29
N ASN A 21 59.01 52.07 -12.44
CA ASN A 21 60.41 51.64 -12.41
C ASN A 21 60.76 50.64 -13.52
N LEU A 22 59.81 49.83 -14.01
CA LEU A 22 60.05 48.91 -15.13
C LEU A 22 60.24 49.65 -16.46
N LYS A 23 59.58 50.80 -16.66
CA LYS A 23 59.66 51.57 -17.91
C LYS A 23 61.03 52.24 -18.12
N TYR A 24 61.78 52.47 -17.05
CA TYR A 24 63.11 53.12 -17.10
C TYR A 24 64.24 52.13 -17.44
N ILE A 25 64.07 50.83 -17.15
CA ILE A 25 65.06 49.78 -17.42
C ILE A 25 64.91 49.20 -18.84
N LEU A 26 63.71 49.26 -19.42
CA LEU A 26 63.38 48.69 -20.74
C LEU A 26 63.88 49.51 -21.95
N LEU A 27 64.48 50.68 -21.75
CA LEU A 27 64.88 51.59 -22.84
C LEU A 27 66.38 51.65 -23.14
N ASN A 28 67.26 50.90 -22.43
CA ASN A 28 68.70 51.16 -22.61
C ASN A 28 69.68 50.00 -22.34
N SER A 29 69.43 48.78 -22.84
CA SER A 29 70.52 47.77 -22.93
C SER A 29 70.24 46.64 -23.91
N ASN A 30 71.20 46.41 -24.80
CA ASN A 30 71.16 45.46 -25.91
C ASN A 30 71.42 44.01 -25.46
N SER A 31 70.47 43.14 -25.85
CA SER A 31 70.63 41.82 -26.46
C SER A 31 71.64 40.81 -25.90
N LYS A 32 71.09 39.63 -25.56
CA LYS A 32 71.70 38.29 -25.39
C LYS A 32 72.07 37.80 -23.98
N ILE A 33 72.23 38.65 -22.97
CA ILE A 33 72.43 38.17 -21.58
C ILE A 33 71.11 38.04 -20.80
N LEU A 34 70.07 38.81 -21.17
CA LEU A 34 68.75 38.76 -20.51
C LEU A 34 67.98 37.44 -20.80
N LEU A 35 68.19 36.83 -21.97
CA LEU A 35 67.52 35.59 -22.35
C LEU A 35 68.02 34.38 -21.53
N LEU A 36 69.30 34.40 -21.13
CA LEU A 36 69.91 33.29 -20.38
C LEU A 36 69.54 33.34 -18.89
N VAL A 37 69.38 34.53 -18.32
CA VAL A 37 68.93 34.70 -16.92
C VAL A 37 67.43 34.42 -16.78
N LEU A 38 66.61 34.74 -17.80
CA LEU A 38 65.18 34.44 -17.79
C LEU A 38 64.91 32.92 -17.86
N VAL A 39 65.67 32.17 -18.65
CA VAL A 39 65.50 30.71 -18.79
C VAL A 39 65.94 29.95 -17.52
N ILE A 40 66.93 30.45 -16.79
CA ILE A 40 67.42 29.77 -15.57
C ILE A 40 66.53 30.08 -14.35
N LEU A 41 65.89 31.25 -14.27
CA LEU A 41 64.92 31.55 -13.19
C LEU A 41 63.54 30.89 -13.35
N LEU A 42 63.23 30.32 -14.53
CA LEU A 42 61.97 29.62 -14.80
C LEU A 42 62.01 28.10 -14.53
N SER A 43 63.16 27.52 -14.17
CA SER A 43 63.30 26.07 -13.98
C SER A 43 63.40 25.59 -12.52
N SER A 44 63.31 26.49 -11.52
CA SER A 44 63.41 26.06 -10.12
C SER A 44 62.62 26.90 -9.10
N GLN A 45 61.37 27.27 -9.41
CA GLN A 45 60.40 27.71 -8.40
C GLN A 45 59.03 27.12 -8.71
N GLN A 46 58.56 26.25 -7.82
CA GLN A 46 57.14 25.94 -7.67
C GLN A 46 56.41 27.24 -7.33
N ILE A 47 55.82 27.88 -8.33
CA ILE A 47 54.74 28.83 -8.10
C ILE A 47 53.46 28.01 -8.14
N PHE A 48 52.86 27.79 -6.96
CA PHE A 48 51.44 27.48 -6.86
C PHE A 48 50.67 28.66 -7.45
N SER A 49 50.40 28.62 -8.75
CA SER A 49 49.30 29.35 -9.35
C SER A 49 48.09 28.42 -9.26
N GLN A 50 47.19 28.69 -8.31
CA GLN A 50 45.86 28.09 -8.32
C GLN A 50 45.07 28.69 -9.48
N THR A 51 45.29 28.19 -10.69
CA THR A 51 44.30 28.28 -11.76
C THR A 51 43.22 27.24 -11.45
N ASN A 52 41.97 27.69 -11.31
CA ASN A 52 40.82 26.80 -11.32
C ASN A 52 40.84 25.99 -12.62
N GLN A 53 41.39 24.78 -12.60
CA GLN A 53 41.33 23.88 -13.75
C GLN A 53 39.89 23.42 -13.89
N THR A 54 39.18 23.96 -14.88
CA THR A 54 37.93 23.39 -15.37
C THR A 54 38.28 22.13 -16.15
N HIS A 55 37.86 20.99 -15.63
CA HIS A 55 37.97 19.72 -16.33
C HIS A 55 36.91 19.66 -17.43
N ASN A 56 37.28 19.21 -18.63
CA ASN A 56 36.41 19.18 -19.82
C ASN A 56 35.97 17.75 -20.20
N GLY A 57 36.26 16.76 -19.35
CA GLY A 57 35.95 15.35 -19.56
C GLY A 57 36.91 14.42 -18.83
N LYS A 58 36.70 13.10 -18.98
CA LYS A 58 37.50 12.05 -18.32
C LYS A 58 39.01 12.19 -18.55
N GLU A 59 39.38 12.54 -19.78
CA GLU A 59 40.78 12.72 -20.18
C GLU A 59 41.50 13.75 -19.29
N SER A 60 40.91 14.92 -19.09
CA SER A 60 41.50 15.98 -18.26
C SER A 60 41.61 15.60 -16.78
N ILE A 61 40.62 14.88 -16.24
CA ILE A 61 40.62 14.41 -14.86
C ILE A 61 41.72 13.36 -14.64
N ARG A 62 41.87 12.44 -15.59
CA ARG A 62 42.89 11.39 -15.56
C ARG A 62 44.30 11.99 -15.55
N GLN A 63 44.58 12.93 -16.45
CA GLN A 63 45.88 13.62 -16.53
C GLN A 63 46.20 14.39 -15.25
N ALA A 64 45.23 15.11 -14.68
CA ALA A 64 45.43 15.90 -13.46
C ALA A 64 45.69 15.05 -12.20
N ASN A 65 45.28 13.77 -12.21
CA ASN A 65 45.44 12.86 -11.06
C ASN A 65 46.59 11.84 -11.25
N GLY A 66 47.44 12.01 -12.28
CA GLY A 66 48.58 11.13 -12.52
C GLY A 66 48.20 9.69 -12.85
N ILE A 67 46.96 9.46 -13.30
CA ILE A 67 46.49 8.14 -13.71
C ILE A 67 46.94 7.93 -15.16
N THR A 68 47.70 6.87 -15.43
CA THR A 68 48.16 6.59 -16.79
C THR A 68 47.02 6.01 -17.63
N ALA A 69 46.85 6.49 -18.87
CA ALA A 69 45.99 5.83 -19.84
C ALA A 69 46.44 4.37 -20.00
N LYS A 70 45.51 3.41 -20.10
CA LYS A 70 45.93 2.06 -20.50
C LYS A 70 46.57 2.16 -21.89
N SER A 71 47.76 1.58 -22.05
CA SER A 71 48.44 1.58 -23.34
C SER A 71 47.58 0.85 -24.38
N LYS A 72 47.64 1.28 -25.65
CA LYS A 72 46.99 0.58 -26.78
C LYS A 72 47.40 -0.91 -26.91
N ASN A 73 48.43 -1.36 -26.19
CA ASN A 73 48.82 -2.75 -26.11
C ASN A 73 48.03 -3.44 -25.00
N LYS A 74 46.94 -4.05 -25.44
CA LYS A 74 45.97 -4.83 -24.67
C LYS A 74 46.68 -6.03 -24.02
N THR A 75 46.49 -6.25 -22.72
CA THR A 75 46.33 -7.63 -22.26
C THR A 75 45.00 -8.07 -22.84
N SER A 76 45.05 -8.78 -23.93
CA SER A 76 43.90 -9.43 -24.50
C SER A 76 43.29 -10.33 -23.41
N PHE A 77 42.00 -10.15 -23.12
CA PHE A 77 41.21 -11.25 -22.58
C PHE A 77 41.08 -12.24 -23.75
N GLU A 78 42.13 -13.00 -24.03
CA GLU A 78 42.09 -14.14 -24.96
C GLU A 78 41.47 -15.32 -24.23
N ASP A 79 40.21 -15.17 -23.85
CA ASP A 79 39.29 -16.27 -24.06
C ASP A 79 37.84 -15.80 -23.95
N PHE A 80 37.33 -15.20 -25.04
CA PHE A 80 35.89 -15.02 -25.21
C PHE A 80 35.23 -16.27 -25.81
N SER A 81 35.89 -17.45 -25.84
CA SER A 81 35.18 -18.70 -26.19
C SER A 81 34.10 -19.05 -25.16
N ALA A 82 34.18 -18.48 -23.94
CA ALA A 82 33.09 -18.49 -22.98
C ALA A 82 31.89 -17.60 -23.38
N LEU A 83 32.07 -16.62 -24.28
CA LEU A 83 31.01 -15.80 -24.84
C LEU A 83 30.19 -16.58 -25.89
N ASP A 84 30.84 -17.47 -26.64
CA ASP A 84 30.15 -18.47 -27.49
C ASP A 84 29.44 -19.54 -26.63
N ALA A 85 29.97 -19.88 -25.46
CA ALA A 85 29.28 -20.74 -24.48
C ALA A 85 28.11 -20.03 -23.75
N PHE A 86 28.08 -18.70 -23.77
CA PHE A 86 27.00 -17.88 -23.20
C PHE A 86 25.70 -17.98 -24.02
N TYR A 87 25.75 -18.58 -25.22
CA TYR A 87 24.58 -18.80 -26.05
C TYR A 87 23.57 -19.81 -25.49
N LEU A 88 23.92 -20.66 -24.51
CA LEU A 88 23.00 -21.74 -24.10
C LEU A 88 22.90 -22.09 -22.61
N ASN A 89 23.80 -21.67 -21.70
CA ASN A 89 23.90 -22.39 -20.42
C ASN A 89 23.91 -21.64 -19.09
N ASN A 90 23.55 -20.36 -18.98
CA ASN A 90 23.43 -19.73 -17.64
C ASN A 90 22.46 -18.54 -17.54
N ARG A 91 21.32 -18.59 -18.22
CA ARG A 91 20.24 -17.64 -17.92
C ARG A 91 19.48 -18.12 -16.69
N SER A 92 19.59 -17.42 -15.57
CA SER A 92 18.80 -17.73 -14.37
C SER A 92 17.31 -17.45 -14.64
N ASN A 93 16.43 -18.31 -14.11
CA ASN A 93 14.98 -18.23 -14.29
C ASN A 93 14.30 -17.07 -13.52
N ILE A 94 15.05 -16.03 -13.14
CA ILE A 94 14.55 -14.89 -12.35
C ILE A 94 14.93 -13.60 -13.09
N CYS A 95 13.92 -12.80 -13.37
CA CYS A 95 14.00 -11.71 -14.33
C CYS A 95 15.06 -10.64 -14.09
N SER A 96 15.92 -10.48 -15.09
CA SER A 96 16.74 -9.30 -15.35
C SER A 96 17.31 -9.50 -16.76
N PRO A 97 17.04 -8.64 -17.74
CA PRO A 97 17.44 -8.93 -19.10
C PRO A 97 18.96 -8.87 -19.20
N GLU A 98 19.61 -10.03 -19.25
CA GLU A 98 20.84 -10.22 -20.02
C GLU A 98 20.43 -10.04 -21.49
N THR A 99 20.70 -8.86 -22.02
CA THR A 99 20.28 -8.38 -23.34
C THR A 99 21.40 -7.53 -23.92
N SER A 100 21.48 -7.50 -25.24
CA SER A 100 22.22 -6.46 -25.93
C SER A 100 21.43 -5.15 -25.90
N LEU A 101 22.12 -4.03 -25.86
CA LEU A 101 21.59 -2.68 -25.99
C LEU A 101 22.48 -1.82 -26.89
N ILE A 102 21.93 -0.71 -27.37
CA ILE A 102 22.65 0.27 -28.21
C ILE A 102 22.72 1.60 -27.46
N ILE A 103 23.89 2.24 -27.44
CA ILE A 103 24.07 3.58 -26.91
C ILE A 103 23.43 4.60 -27.85
N THR A 104 22.52 5.41 -27.34
CA THR A 104 21.77 6.40 -28.11
C THR A 104 22.35 7.80 -28.00
N GLU A 105 23.05 8.08 -26.90
CA GLU A 105 23.69 9.35 -26.56
C GLU A 105 24.86 9.08 -25.60
N GLY A 106 25.98 9.79 -25.72
CA GLY A 106 27.14 9.64 -24.83
C GLY A 106 27.96 10.94 -24.71
N THR A 107 28.70 11.08 -23.61
CA THR A 107 29.52 12.27 -23.29
C THR A 107 31.00 11.95 -23.09
N SER A 108 31.86 12.99 -23.14
CA SER A 108 33.29 12.87 -22.79
C SER A 108 33.53 12.55 -21.30
N TYR A 109 32.48 12.65 -20.48
CA TYR A 109 32.48 12.24 -19.07
C TYR A 109 32.16 10.76 -18.87
N GLY A 110 31.91 9.99 -19.93
CA GLY A 110 31.53 8.58 -19.80
C GLY A 110 30.18 8.40 -19.14
N ILE A 111 29.24 9.28 -19.50
CA ILE A 111 27.83 9.21 -19.13
C ILE A 111 27.06 8.96 -20.42
N SER A 112 26.19 7.96 -20.45
CA SER A 112 25.50 7.56 -21.68
C SER A 112 24.04 7.18 -21.44
N ARG A 113 23.27 7.10 -22.53
CA ARG A 113 21.89 6.59 -22.56
C ARG A 113 21.79 5.46 -23.57
N SER A 114 20.81 4.60 -23.40
CA SER A 114 20.66 3.41 -24.23
C SER A 114 19.23 3.10 -24.61
N THR A 115 19.06 2.10 -25.49
CA THR A 115 17.74 1.61 -25.90
C THR A 115 16.95 0.95 -24.78
N ILE A 116 17.61 0.41 -23.74
CA ILE A 116 16.95 -0.36 -22.68
C ILE A 116 16.07 0.52 -21.78
N ASN A 117 16.44 1.79 -21.58
CA ASN A 117 15.72 2.74 -20.74
C ASN A 117 14.97 3.80 -21.57
N ASN A 118 14.84 3.60 -22.89
CA ASN A 118 14.21 4.54 -23.82
C ASN A 118 14.76 5.98 -23.71
N ASN A 119 16.08 6.13 -23.58
CA ASN A 119 16.76 7.41 -23.34
C ASN A 119 16.45 8.06 -21.97
N GLY A 120 16.04 7.27 -20.98
CA GLY A 120 15.75 7.71 -19.61
C GLY A 120 17.00 7.95 -18.76
N VAL A 121 17.10 7.21 -17.64
CA VAL A 121 18.15 7.37 -16.61
C VAL A 121 19.52 6.94 -17.14
N PRO A 122 20.58 7.77 -17.08
CA PRO A 122 21.85 7.46 -17.72
C PRO A 122 22.62 6.29 -17.07
N SER A 123 23.52 5.69 -17.86
CA SER A 123 24.57 4.78 -17.40
C SER A 123 25.91 5.50 -17.24
N PHE A 124 26.77 4.92 -16.41
CA PHE A 124 28.03 5.52 -15.98
C PHE A 124 29.20 4.57 -16.17
N CYS A 125 30.19 5.03 -16.89
CA CYS A 125 31.47 4.37 -17.08
C CYS A 125 32.18 3.99 -15.76
N LEU A 126 32.71 2.77 -15.69
CA LEU A 126 33.40 2.26 -14.50
C LEU A 126 34.91 2.48 -14.52
N SER A 127 35.52 2.81 -15.66
CA SER A 127 36.98 2.96 -15.79
C SER A 127 37.38 4.38 -16.20
N LEU A 128 38.01 5.14 -15.30
CA LEU A 128 38.57 6.44 -15.67
C LEU A 128 39.67 6.36 -16.74
N GLY A 129 40.31 5.20 -16.90
CA GLY A 129 41.45 4.99 -17.79
C GLY A 129 41.11 4.74 -19.25
N ASP A 130 39.88 4.30 -19.53
CA ASP A 130 39.44 3.81 -20.85
C ASP A 130 38.50 4.83 -21.53
N ASP A 131 38.30 4.71 -22.85
CA ASP A 131 37.51 5.67 -23.65
C ASP A 131 36.00 5.58 -23.34
N ALA A 132 35.31 6.71 -23.42
CA ALA A 132 33.85 6.80 -23.21
C ALA A 132 33.08 6.20 -24.40
N PRO A 133 31.87 5.62 -24.19
CA PRO A 133 31.06 5.15 -25.29
C PRO A 133 30.63 6.29 -26.22
N GLN A 134 30.46 5.93 -27.48
CA GLN A 134 29.88 6.76 -28.53
C GLN A 134 28.50 6.24 -28.89
N LYS A 135 27.74 7.10 -29.57
CA LYS A 135 26.45 6.71 -30.14
C LYS A 135 26.65 5.52 -31.09
N ASP A 136 25.70 4.60 -31.05
CA ASP A 136 25.65 3.35 -31.82
C ASP A 136 26.58 2.22 -31.30
N ASP A 137 27.34 2.45 -30.21
CA ASP A 137 28.09 1.39 -29.55
C ASP A 137 27.15 0.33 -28.92
N ILE A 138 27.58 -0.93 -28.93
CA ILE A 138 26.79 -2.08 -28.47
C ILE A 138 27.36 -2.61 -27.16
N TYR A 139 26.48 -2.84 -26.20
CA TYR A 139 26.79 -3.43 -24.90
C TYR A 139 25.87 -4.60 -24.59
N ASN A 140 26.39 -5.55 -23.82
CA ASN A 140 25.62 -6.62 -23.20
C ASN A 140 25.46 -6.35 -21.71
N THR A 141 24.32 -6.66 -21.13
CA THR A 141 24.11 -6.60 -19.68
C THR A 141 24.54 -7.90 -19.00
N THR A 142 25.10 -7.82 -17.78
CA THR A 142 25.40 -8.96 -16.90
C THR A 142 24.92 -8.67 -15.47
N LEU A 143 24.49 -9.70 -14.76
CA LEU A 143 24.23 -9.66 -13.31
C LEU A 143 25.40 -10.18 -12.47
N THR A 144 26.41 -10.78 -13.10
CA THR A 144 27.58 -11.38 -12.46
C THR A 144 28.86 -10.61 -12.78
N PRO A 145 28.92 -9.28 -12.54
CA PRO A 145 30.06 -8.44 -12.96
C PRO A 145 31.40 -8.83 -12.31
N ALA A 146 31.39 -9.62 -11.23
CA ALA A 146 32.60 -9.99 -10.51
C ALA A 146 33.53 -10.88 -11.33
N SER A 147 32.96 -11.75 -12.19
CA SER A 147 33.71 -12.54 -13.18
C SER A 147 34.13 -11.70 -14.39
N ASP A 148 33.31 -10.72 -14.75
CA ASP A 148 33.38 -10.10 -16.08
C ASP A 148 34.12 -8.74 -16.07
N ILE A 149 34.21 -8.08 -14.91
CA ILE A 149 34.77 -6.73 -14.77
C ILE A 149 36.00 -6.74 -13.85
N SER A 150 37.06 -6.07 -14.30
CA SER A 150 38.24 -5.74 -13.50
C SER A 150 38.25 -4.27 -13.10
N PHE A 151 38.56 -3.98 -11.84
CA PHE A 151 38.66 -2.61 -11.32
C PHE A 151 40.11 -2.23 -11.05
N ASN A 152 40.46 -0.97 -11.26
CA ASN A 152 41.80 -0.42 -11.06
C ASN A 152 41.92 0.30 -9.71
N ASN A 153 41.48 -0.36 -8.62
CA ASN A 153 41.63 0.15 -7.26
C ASN A 153 42.32 -0.91 -6.38
N PRO A 154 43.58 -0.70 -5.98
CA PRO A 154 44.31 -1.67 -5.17
C PRO A 154 43.87 -1.70 -3.69
N ASN A 155 43.12 -0.69 -3.23
CA ASN A 155 42.78 -0.51 -1.82
C ASN A 155 41.46 -1.18 -1.41
N LEU A 156 40.66 -1.66 -2.36
CA LEU A 156 39.33 -2.23 -2.09
C LEU A 156 39.18 -3.58 -2.80
N SER A 157 38.47 -4.51 -2.14
CA SER A 157 38.09 -5.77 -2.78
C SER A 157 37.07 -5.53 -3.90
N LYS A 158 37.03 -6.42 -4.91
CA LYS A 158 36.01 -6.35 -5.98
C LYS A 158 34.58 -6.28 -5.43
N ALA A 159 34.27 -7.11 -4.42
CA ALA A 159 32.95 -7.12 -3.78
C ALA A 159 32.59 -5.77 -3.14
N THR A 160 33.56 -5.16 -2.44
CA THR A 160 33.37 -3.82 -1.84
C THR A 160 33.18 -2.73 -2.89
N ILE A 161 33.89 -2.81 -4.02
CA ILE A 161 33.73 -1.85 -5.12
C ILE A 161 32.32 -1.96 -5.71
N LEU A 162 31.88 -3.18 -6.05
CA LEU A 162 30.55 -3.42 -6.60
C LEU A 162 29.46 -2.91 -5.66
N GLU A 163 29.55 -3.21 -4.37
CA GLU A 163 28.59 -2.72 -3.37
C GLU A 163 28.56 -1.18 -3.31
N ARG A 164 29.72 -0.52 -3.26
CA ARG A 164 29.79 0.94 -3.19
C ARG A 164 29.29 1.62 -4.46
N VAL A 165 29.55 1.04 -5.63
CA VAL A 165 29.00 1.52 -6.90
C VAL A 165 27.47 1.39 -6.88
N GLN A 166 26.91 0.24 -6.47
CA GLN A 166 25.46 0.06 -6.35
C GLN A 166 24.82 1.06 -5.38
N ARG A 167 25.43 1.32 -4.22
CA ARG A 167 24.96 2.37 -3.30
C ARG A 167 25.09 3.77 -3.87
N THR A 168 26.12 4.02 -4.70
CA THR A 168 26.26 5.32 -5.39
C THR A 168 25.11 5.52 -6.36
N MET A 169 24.74 4.49 -7.11
CA MET A 169 23.67 4.53 -8.11
C MET A 169 22.29 4.81 -7.51
N SER A 170 22.04 4.39 -6.26
CA SER A 170 20.75 4.62 -5.58
C SER A 170 20.40 6.10 -5.42
N ILE A 171 21.36 7.03 -5.59
CA ILE A 171 21.08 8.47 -5.55
C ILE A 171 20.14 8.92 -6.66
N LEU A 172 20.09 8.21 -7.79
CA LEU A 172 19.24 8.54 -8.94
C LEU A 172 17.74 8.43 -8.63
N GLU A 173 17.38 7.64 -7.62
CA GLU A 173 15.99 7.36 -7.22
C GLU A 173 15.71 7.85 -5.79
N HIS A 174 16.66 8.53 -5.14
CA HIS A 174 16.52 8.90 -3.74
C HIS A 174 15.56 10.09 -3.55
N PRO A 175 14.47 9.95 -2.77
CA PRO A 175 13.35 10.90 -2.76
C PRO A 175 13.71 12.31 -2.29
N ASN A 176 14.80 12.46 -1.52
CA ASN A 176 15.23 13.74 -0.92
C ASN A 176 16.53 14.30 -1.51
N PHE A 177 17.40 13.44 -2.04
CA PHE A 177 18.78 13.79 -2.37
C PHE A 177 19.03 13.82 -3.88
N ALA A 178 18.21 13.10 -4.66
CA ALA A 178 18.10 13.32 -6.09
C ALA A 178 17.48 14.69 -6.37
N PRO A 179 17.77 15.33 -7.51
CA PRO A 179 17.00 16.50 -7.97
C PRO A 179 15.49 16.19 -8.09
N SER A 180 14.64 17.22 -8.02
CA SER A 180 13.17 17.07 -8.13
C SER A 180 12.73 16.43 -9.45
N SER A 181 13.52 16.62 -10.49
CA SER A 181 13.43 15.90 -11.76
C SER A 181 14.85 15.64 -12.25
N LEU A 182 15.13 14.45 -12.75
CA LEU A 182 16.44 14.12 -13.29
C LEU A 182 16.84 15.07 -14.44
N PRO A 183 18.07 15.60 -14.45
CA PRO A 183 18.52 16.50 -15.50
C PRO A 183 18.43 15.89 -16.89
N ASN A 184 17.98 16.68 -17.87
CA ASN A 184 17.90 16.25 -19.27
C ASN A 184 19.28 16.12 -19.93
N SER A 185 20.22 17.00 -19.56
CA SER A 185 21.58 17.03 -20.11
C SER A 185 22.47 16.02 -19.38
N LEU A 186 23.15 15.16 -20.14
CA LEU A 186 24.16 14.24 -19.60
C LEU A 186 25.42 14.97 -19.08
N GLU A 187 25.56 16.26 -19.36
CA GLU A 187 26.65 17.12 -18.88
C GLU A 187 26.30 17.84 -17.56
N ASP A 188 25.19 17.51 -16.92
CA ASP A 188 24.79 18.11 -15.65
C ASP A 188 25.73 17.72 -14.49
N ASP A 189 25.97 18.67 -13.57
CA ASP A 189 26.87 18.50 -12.43
C ASP A 189 26.40 17.38 -11.49
N PHE A 190 25.11 17.07 -11.43
CA PHE A 190 24.59 15.91 -10.70
C PHE A 190 25.16 14.59 -11.24
N TYR A 191 25.14 14.39 -12.56
CA TYR A 191 25.67 13.17 -13.18
C TYR A 191 27.21 13.13 -13.16
N LYS A 192 27.86 14.29 -13.27
CA LYS A 192 29.32 14.41 -13.10
C LYS A 192 29.74 14.03 -11.67
N ALA A 193 28.97 14.44 -10.65
CA ALA A 193 29.19 14.05 -9.27
C ALA A 193 29.11 12.53 -9.07
N ILE A 194 28.13 11.86 -9.69
CA ILE A 194 28.02 10.40 -9.67
C ILE A 194 29.25 9.76 -10.31
N SER A 195 29.65 10.22 -11.50
CA SER A 195 30.79 9.68 -12.25
C SER A 195 32.09 9.72 -11.44
N VAL A 196 32.40 10.85 -10.81
CA VAL A 196 33.64 10.98 -10.01
C VAL A 196 33.60 10.17 -8.73
N VAL A 197 32.42 9.97 -8.13
CA VAL A 197 32.28 9.09 -6.95
C VAL A 197 32.45 7.63 -7.37
N VAL A 198 31.87 7.21 -8.49
CA VAL A 198 32.09 5.88 -9.08
C VAL A 198 33.59 5.64 -9.30
N TRP A 199 34.31 6.56 -9.95
CA TRP A 199 35.76 6.43 -10.16
C TRP A 199 36.58 6.50 -8.87
N SER A 200 36.06 7.12 -7.81
CA SER A 200 36.70 7.07 -6.49
C SER A 200 36.72 5.65 -5.90
N TRP A 201 35.75 4.82 -6.29
CA TRP A 201 35.69 3.40 -5.93
C TRP A 201 36.42 2.51 -6.92
N THR A 202 36.25 2.72 -8.22
CA THR A 202 36.76 1.81 -9.24
C THR A 202 38.21 2.08 -9.66
N ASN A 203 38.70 3.32 -9.50
CA ASN A 203 40.02 3.77 -9.93
C ASN A 203 40.85 4.44 -8.82
N ASN A 204 40.38 4.39 -7.56
CA ASN A 204 40.99 5.08 -6.43
C ASN A 204 41.15 6.61 -6.64
N LEU A 205 40.25 7.23 -7.39
CA LEU A 205 40.27 8.68 -7.65
C LEU A 205 40.06 9.47 -6.34
N THR A 206 40.89 10.49 -6.14
CA THR A 206 40.72 11.46 -5.05
C THR A 206 39.86 12.63 -5.52
N ILE A 207 38.73 12.88 -4.84
CA ILE A 207 37.82 13.98 -5.18
C ILE A 207 38.39 15.29 -4.65
N SER A 208 39.04 16.06 -5.52
CA SER A 208 39.56 17.40 -5.23
C SER A 208 38.50 18.48 -5.40
N ASN A 209 38.77 19.70 -4.93
CA ASN A 209 37.83 20.83 -5.05
C ASN A 209 37.42 21.13 -6.51
N SER A 210 38.27 20.84 -7.50
CA SER A 210 37.98 21.11 -8.92
C SER A 210 37.01 20.11 -9.57
N ILE A 211 36.77 18.97 -8.92
CA ILE A 211 35.84 17.92 -9.40
C ILE A 211 34.78 17.57 -8.35
N ASN A 212 34.64 18.39 -7.32
CA ASN A 212 33.60 18.25 -6.29
C ASN A 212 32.29 18.92 -6.75
N TYR A 213 31.75 18.41 -7.86
CA TYR A 213 30.53 18.94 -8.50
C TYR A 213 29.37 18.99 -7.51
N SER A 214 28.56 20.05 -7.60
CA SER A 214 27.47 20.33 -6.67
C SER A 214 26.12 20.38 -7.38
N TRP A 215 25.06 19.91 -6.72
CA TRP A 215 23.69 19.93 -7.23
C TRP A 215 22.70 20.24 -6.11
N THR A 216 21.46 20.57 -6.47
CA THR A 216 20.36 20.79 -5.52
C THR A 216 19.44 19.57 -5.50
N GLY A 217 19.24 18.99 -4.31
CA GLY A 217 18.29 17.90 -4.12
C GLY A 217 16.84 18.37 -4.10
N SER A 218 15.90 17.44 -4.20
CA SER A 218 14.44 17.69 -4.15
C SER A 218 13.99 18.34 -2.84
N ASN A 219 14.76 18.16 -1.76
CA ASN A 219 14.54 18.85 -0.48
C ASN A 219 15.07 20.30 -0.44
N GLY A 220 15.54 20.85 -1.57
CA GLY A 220 15.99 22.23 -1.71
C GLY A 220 17.41 22.51 -1.22
N ASN A 221 18.11 21.53 -0.64
CA ASN A 221 19.48 21.70 -0.16
C ASN A 221 20.50 21.41 -1.27
N THR A 222 21.65 22.10 -1.19
CA THR A 222 22.79 21.87 -2.09
C THR A 222 23.74 20.82 -1.51
N TYR A 223 24.11 19.85 -2.33
CA TYR A 223 25.04 18.77 -2.01
C TYR A 223 26.17 18.71 -3.04
N ASN A 224 27.23 17.98 -2.72
CA ASN A 224 28.36 17.77 -3.63
C ASN A 224 28.86 16.32 -3.63
N ALA A 225 29.79 16.01 -4.54
CA ALA A 225 30.34 14.66 -4.72
C ALA A 225 30.93 14.07 -3.42
N ASN A 226 31.54 14.89 -2.56
CA ASN A 226 32.02 14.43 -1.24
C ASN A 226 30.87 14.07 -0.29
N ASN A 227 29.73 14.78 -0.34
CA ASN A 227 28.54 14.38 0.41
C ASN A 227 28.06 13.00 -0.05
N LEU A 228 27.93 12.78 -1.37
CA LEU A 228 27.55 11.48 -1.95
C LEU A 228 28.50 10.36 -1.54
N LYS A 229 29.81 10.59 -1.63
CA LYS A 229 30.83 9.62 -1.20
C LYS A 229 30.66 9.25 0.28
N ASN A 230 30.43 10.23 1.15
CA ASN A 230 30.24 10.00 2.58
C ASN A 230 28.94 9.23 2.88
N TRP A 231 27.86 9.51 2.16
CA TRP A 231 26.59 8.80 2.28
C TRP A 231 26.69 7.32 1.89
N VAL A 232 27.56 6.99 0.94
CA VAL A 232 27.88 5.60 0.59
C VAL A 232 28.69 4.93 1.71
N ILE A 233 29.70 5.61 2.26
CA ILE A 233 30.56 5.05 3.33
C ILE A 233 29.78 4.79 4.61
N ASN A 234 28.93 5.73 5.02
CA ASN A 234 28.16 5.63 6.25
C ASN A 234 26.82 4.88 6.09
N SER A 235 26.58 4.27 4.92
CA SER A 235 25.37 3.51 4.59
C SER A 235 24.06 4.31 4.64
N THR A 236 24.11 5.64 4.47
CA THR A 236 22.90 6.46 4.27
C THR A 236 22.17 6.04 2.99
N LEU A 237 22.94 5.72 1.93
CA LEU A 237 22.39 5.18 0.68
C LEU A 237 22.38 3.65 0.71
N GLN A 238 21.21 3.07 0.40
CA GLN A 238 21.02 1.63 0.28
C GLN A 238 21.54 1.11 -1.05
N LYS A 239 21.83 -0.19 -1.12
CA LYS A 239 22.26 -0.84 -2.37
C LYS A 239 21.08 -0.84 -3.34
N SER A 240 21.26 -0.29 -4.55
CA SER A 240 20.29 -0.42 -5.63
C SER A 240 20.59 -1.64 -6.51
N ASP A 241 19.55 -2.15 -7.17
CA ASP A 241 19.72 -3.08 -8.26
C ASP A 241 20.24 -2.35 -9.51
N VAL A 242 21.20 -2.95 -10.20
CA VAL A 242 21.88 -2.32 -11.35
C VAL A 242 22.15 -3.36 -12.42
N PHE A 243 22.15 -2.92 -13.67
CA PHE A 243 22.76 -3.64 -14.79
C PHE A 243 24.21 -3.23 -14.94
N TRP A 244 25.06 -4.22 -15.18
CA TRP A 244 26.45 -4.00 -15.54
C TRP A 244 26.58 -4.16 -17.04
N LEU A 245 27.04 -3.11 -17.72
CA LEU A 245 27.14 -3.09 -19.16
C LEU A 245 28.56 -3.49 -19.56
N LEU A 246 28.68 -4.56 -20.33
CA LEU A 246 29.93 -5.05 -20.91
C LEU A 246 29.97 -4.65 -22.39
N PRO A 247 30.98 -3.88 -22.83
CA PRO A 247 31.09 -3.51 -24.22
C PRO A 247 31.39 -4.74 -25.08
N VAL A 248 30.82 -4.80 -26.28
CA VAL A 248 31.16 -5.83 -27.27
C VAL A 248 32.55 -5.57 -27.89
N ASN A 249 33.00 -4.31 -27.87
CA ASN A 249 34.33 -3.91 -28.34
C ASN A 249 35.28 -3.62 -27.17
N ASN A 250 36.45 -4.27 -27.17
CA ASN A 250 37.48 -4.16 -26.13
C ASN A 250 38.15 -2.77 -26.01
N ASP A 251 37.90 -1.83 -26.92
CA ASP A 251 38.39 -0.45 -26.83
C ASP A 251 37.49 0.45 -25.97
N LEU A 252 36.30 -0.04 -25.62
CA LEU A 252 35.32 0.64 -24.78
C LEU A 252 35.32 0.04 -23.38
N GLN A 253 34.70 0.74 -22.44
CA GLN A 253 34.77 0.38 -21.03
C GLN A 253 33.43 -0.10 -20.48
N PRO A 254 33.44 -0.96 -19.44
CA PRO A 254 32.21 -1.32 -18.76
C PRO A 254 31.49 -0.12 -18.13
N GLU A 255 30.17 -0.19 -18.10
CA GLU A 255 29.33 0.81 -17.43
C GLU A 255 28.41 0.19 -16.38
N VAL A 256 27.78 1.03 -15.58
CA VAL A 256 26.71 0.66 -14.66
C VAL A 256 25.46 1.49 -14.93
N LEU A 257 24.30 0.85 -14.91
CA LEU A 257 22.99 1.45 -15.12
C LEU A 257 22.05 1.01 -13.99
N ILE A 258 21.20 1.89 -13.47
CA ILE A 258 20.20 1.47 -12.48
C ILE A 258 19.16 0.54 -13.12
N ASN A 259 18.82 -0.55 -12.44
CA ASN A 259 17.79 -1.46 -12.92
C ASN A 259 16.42 -0.93 -12.52
N GLN A 260 15.67 -0.39 -13.49
CA GLN A 260 14.31 0.11 -13.27
C GLN A 260 13.23 -0.98 -13.46
N ASN A 261 13.60 -2.21 -13.82
CA ASN A 261 12.66 -3.32 -13.98
C ASN A 261 12.39 -3.97 -12.62
N SER A 262 11.20 -3.75 -12.07
CA SER A 262 10.73 -4.34 -10.81
C SER A 262 9.90 -5.62 -10.98
N SER A 263 9.67 -6.09 -12.23
CA SER A 263 8.81 -7.24 -12.51
C SER A 263 9.59 -8.57 -12.58
N SER A 264 9.01 -9.62 -11.98
CA SER A 264 9.46 -11.02 -12.14
C SER A 264 9.11 -11.62 -13.51
N ASN A 265 8.34 -10.90 -14.33
CA ASN A 265 8.02 -11.24 -15.72
C ASN A 265 8.71 -10.23 -16.66
N CYS A 266 9.63 -10.72 -17.49
CA CYS A 266 10.55 -9.92 -18.33
C CYS A 266 9.89 -9.46 -19.63
N CYS A 267 8.71 -10.01 -19.93
CA CYS A 267 7.92 -9.69 -21.11
C CYS A 267 6.44 -9.73 -20.70
N PRO A 268 6.00 -8.82 -19.82
CA PRO A 268 4.63 -8.83 -19.31
C PRO A 268 3.60 -8.68 -20.44
N THR A 269 4.01 -8.04 -21.54
CA THR A 269 3.24 -7.93 -22.78
C THR A 269 4.14 -8.26 -23.98
N PRO A 270 4.05 -9.47 -24.56
CA PRO A 270 4.79 -9.83 -25.77
C PRO A 270 4.50 -8.87 -26.93
N PRO A 271 5.50 -8.55 -27.77
CA PRO A 271 5.30 -7.67 -28.92
C PRO A 271 4.35 -8.32 -29.93
N VAL A 272 3.42 -7.54 -30.50
CA VAL A 272 2.43 -8.02 -31.46
C VAL A 272 2.54 -7.29 -32.79
N ILE A 273 2.43 -8.03 -33.90
CA ILE A 273 2.29 -7.46 -35.24
C ILE A 273 1.10 -8.05 -35.98
N THR A 274 0.60 -7.31 -36.97
CA THR A 274 -0.22 -7.88 -38.05
C THR A 274 0.55 -7.82 -39.36
N THR A 275 0.40 -8.84 -40.20
CA THR A 275 1.15 -8.96 -41.45
C THR A 275 0.22 -9.14 -42.64
N SER A 276 0.66 -8.69 -43.81
CA SER A 276 0.02 -8.99 -45.09
C SER A 276 1.04 -9.50 -46.09
N THR A 277 0.60 -10.41 -46.96
CA THR A 277 1.43 -10.96 -48.04
C THR A 277 0.90 -10.50 -49.39
N VAL A 278 1.80 -10.18 -50.31
CA VAL A 278 1.48 -9.97 -51.73
C VAL A 278 2.04 -11.16 -52.50
N ALA A 279 1.16 -11.85 -53.24
CA ALA A 279 1.57 -12.97 -54.07
C ALA A 279 2.56 -12.52 -55.17
N PRO A 280 3.55 -13.35 -55.51
CA PRO A 280 4.40 -13.10 -56.67
C PRO A 280 3.58 -13.10 -57.96
N THR A 281 3.87 -12.17 -58.88
CA THR A 281 3.30 -12.14 -60.24
C THR A 281 4.43 -12.28 -61.27
N SER A 282 4.10 -12.45 -62.55
CA SER A 282 5.10 -12.62 -63.63
C SER A 282 6.09 -11.45 -63.77
N GLY A 283 5.83 -10.29 -63.14
CA GLY A 283 6.71 -9.13 -63.14
C GLY A 283 7.12 -8.60 -61.76
N ASN A 284 6.75 -9.25 -60.66
CA ASN A 284 7.09 -8.81 -59.29
C ASN A 284 7.27 -10.01 -58.35
N ASN A 285 8.30 -9.96 -57.51
CA ASN A 285 8.49 -10.93 -56.43
C ASN A 285 7.39 -10.79 -55.35
N GLY A 286 7.16 -11.88 -54.61
CA GLY A 286 6.25 -11.87 -53.48
C GLY A 286 6.79 -10.98 -52.35
N LYS A 287 5.88 -10.41 -51.56
CA LYS A 287 6.24 -9.46 -50.49
C LYS A 287 5.60 -9.84 -49.17
N ILE A 288 6.31 -9.61 -48.07
CA ILE A 288 5.77 -9.61 -46.72
C ILE A 288 5.80 -8.19 -46.18
N LYS A 289 4.66 -7.73 -45.67
CA LYS A 289 4.51 -6.41 -45.05
C LYS A 289 4.07 -6.55 -43.60
N ILE A 290 4.61 -5.70 -42.73
CA ILE A 290 4.02 -5.44 -41.41
C ILE A 290 2.99 -4.34 -41.59
N SER A 291 1.74 -4.62 -41.23
CA SER A 291 0.58 -3.73 -41.38
C SER A 291 0.31 -2.91 -40.11
N SER A 292 0.53 -3.50 -38.93
CA SER A 292 0.52 -2.82 -37.64
C SER A 292 1.55 -3.45 -36.70
N ALA A 293 2.02 -2.67 -35.73
CA ALA A 293 2.97 -3.11 -34.71
C ALA A 293 2.59 -2.47 -33.37
N THR A 294 2.46 -3.28 -32.33
CA THR A 294 2.17 -2.84 -30.96
C THR A 294 3.21 -3.47 -30.04
N GLY A 295 4.02 -2.65 -29.37
CA GLY A 295 5.16 -3.11 -28.56
C GLY A 295 6.37 -3.58 -29.37
N ALA A 296 6.20 -3.99 -30.64
CA ALA A 296 7.28 -4.38 -31.53
C ALA A 296 8.07 -3.17 -32.05
N GLN A 297 9.40 -3.16 -31.84
CA GLN A 297 10.32 -2.11 -32.30
C GLN A 297 11.37 -2.61 -33.28
N PHE A 298 11.75 -3.89 -33.21
CA PHE A 298 12.73 -4.52 -34.10
C PHE A 298 12.18 -5.83 -34.65
N TYR A 299 12.69 -6.27 -35.79
CA TYR A 299 12.32 -7.53 -36.41
C TYR A 299 13.53 -8.25 -37.03
N GLY A 300 13.45 -9.57 -37.09
CA GLY A 300 14.32 -10.39 -37.91
C GLY A 300 13.53 -11.43 -38.68
N ILE A 301 14.10 -11.93 -39.78
CA ILE A 301 13.45 -12.88 -40.68
C ILE A 301 14.37 -14.09 -40.81
N SER A 302 13.79 -15.29 -40.70
CA SER A 302 14.50 -16.54 -40.96
C SER A 302 14.87 -16.69 -42.44
N SER A 303 15.71 -17.67 -42.75
CA SER A 303 15.83 -18.16 -44.13
C SER A 303 14.50 -18.77 -44.61
N LEU A 304 14.32 -18.83 -45.93
CA LEU A 304 13.19 -19.50 -46.58
C LEU A 304 13.04 -20.95 -46.07
N ASN A 305 11.82 -21.33 -45.69
CA ASN A 305 11.43 -22.66 -45.23
C ASN A 305 12.26 -23.20 -44.05
N ALA A 306 12.77 -22.33 -43.18
CA ALA A 306 13.50 -22.74 -41.99
C ALA A 306 12.58 -23.50 -41.02
N GLY A 307 13.01 -24.67 -40.54
CA GLY A 307 12.27 -25.45 -39.53
C GLY A 307 12.29 -24.84 -38.12
N SER A 308 13.15 -23.85 -37.88
CA SER A 308 13.22 -23.05 -36.67
C SER A 308 13.77 -21.66 -37.01
N TYR A 309 13.53 -20.68 -36.14
CA TYR A 309 14.03 -19.33 -36.36
C TYR A 309 15.57 -19.30 -36.33
N ASN A 310 16.17 -18.94 -37.47
CA ASN A 310 17.62 -18.81 -37.64
C ASN A 310 18.03 -17.40 -38.11
N GLY A 311 17.15 -16.42 -37.91
CA GLY A 311 17.43 -15.00 -38.18
C GLY A 311 18.13 -14.29 -37.01
N ALA A 312 18.10 -12.96 -37.02
CA ALA A 312 18.65 -12.12 -35.94
C ALA A 312 18.08 -12.47 -34.57
N THR A 313 18.91 -12.83 -33.59
CA THR A 313 18.47 -13.28 -32.26
C THR A 313 18.49 -12.18 -31.20
N THR A 314 19.03 -11.00 -31.52
CA THR A 314 19.14 -9.83 -30.63
C THR A 314 18.72 -8.55 -31.33
N ILE A 315 18.27 -7.54 -30.59
CA ILE A 315 17.92 -6.21 -31.11
C ILE A 315 19.10 -5.53 -31.80
N ALA A 316 20.33 -5.86 -31.41
CA ALA A 316 21.56 -5.36 -32.03
C ALA A 316 21.78 -5.88 -33.46
N THR A 317 21.27 -7.08 -33.76
CA THR A 317 21.36 -7.72 -35.08
C THR A 317 20.04 -7.65 -35.86
N ALA A 318 18.94 -7.31 -35.18
CA ALA A 318 17.62 -7.14 -35.77
C ALA A 318 17.48 -5.79 -36.49
N THR A 319 16.55 -5.72 -37.43
CA THR A 319 16.25 -4.50 -38.17
C THR A 319 15.17 -3.70 -37.45
N LYS A 320 15.38 -2.39 -37.28
CA LYS A 320 14.37 -1.51 -36.67
C LYS A 320 13.12 -1.43 -37.54
N ILE A 321 11.94 -1.57 -36.93
CA ILE A 321 10.65 -1.36 -37.59
C ILE A 321 10.48 0.14 -37.86
N PRO A 322 10.27 0.57 -39.12
CA PRO A 322 9.99 1.96 -39.43
C PRO A 322 8.72 2.47 -38.73
N ASN A 323 8.74 3.74 -38.31
CA ASN A 323 7.60 4.39 -37.68
C ASN A 323 6.39 4.58 -38.64
N SER A 324 6.60 4.42 -39.95
CA SER A 324 5.56 4.50 -40.97
C SER A 324 5.12 3.09 -41.41
N LEU A 325 3.91 2.68 -41.02
CA LEU A 325 3.30 1.41 -41.43
C LEU A 325 2.15 1.65 -42.42
N PRO A 326 1.89 0.72 -43.37
CA PRO A 326 2.53 -0.57 -43.54
C PRO A 326 3.95 -0.47 -44.15
N THR A 327 4.86 -1.33 -43.72
CA THR A 327 6.25 -1.38 -44.24
C THR A 327 6.57 -2.75 -44.84
N THR A 328 7.36 -2.78 -45.91
CA THR A 328 7.79 -4.03 -46.55
C THR A 328 9.03 -4.55 -45.83
N ILE A 329 8.94 -5.74 -45.25
CA ILE A 329 10.04 -6.39 -44.51
C ILE A 329 10.74 -7.48 -45.34
N LEU A 330 10.06 -8.01 -46.35
CA LEU A 330 10.62 -8.91 -47.36
C LEU A 330 10.03 -8.53 -48.72
N ASN A 331 10.86 -8.37 -49.74
CA ASN A 331 10.42 -7.92 -51.07
C ASN A 331 10.79 -8.87 -52.22
N ASN A 332 11.33 -10.04 -51.90
CA ASN A 332 11.93 -10.98 -52.83
C ASN A 332 11.48 -12.44 -52.57
N ALA A 333 10.26 -12.66 -52.08
CA ALA A 333 9.75 -14.02 -51.91
C ALA A 333 9.60 -14.72 -53.29
N PRO A 334 9.98 -16.01 -53.39
CA PRO A 334 10.08 -16.70 -54.67
C PRO A 334 8.70 -17.00 -55.29
N SER A 335 8.66 -17.23 -56.60
CA SER A 335 7.42 -17.39 -57.39
C SER A 335 6.59 -18.61 -57.03
N ASN A 336 7.22 -19.65 -56.50
CA ASN A 336 6.60 -20.85 -55.95
C ASN A 336 6.09 -20.66 -54.51
N GLY A 337 6.18 -19.46 -53.94
CA GLY A 337 5.80 -19.19 -52.56
C GLY A 337 6.78 -19.81 -51.55
N GLY A 338 6.43 -19.76 -50.28
CA GLY A 338 7.29 -20.28 -49.21
C GLY A 338 6.99 -19.70 -47.84
N THR A 339 7.55 -20.32 -46.81
CA THR A 339 7.30 -20.00 -45.42
C THR A 339 8.51 -19.32 -44.78
N TYR A 340 8.27 -18.28 -43.99
CA TYR A 340 9.28 -17.55 -43.23
C TYR A 340 8.84 -17.45 -41.77
N ILE A 341 9.79 -17.41 -40.85
CA ILE A 341 9.55 -17.06 -39.45
C ILE A 341 10.02 -15.62 -39.25
N VAL A 342 9.09 -14.73 -38.93
CA VAL A 342 9.37 -13.35 -38.57
C VAL A 342 9.34 -13.23 -37.06
N ARG A 343 10.50 -12.96 -36.46
CA ARG A 343 10.62 -12.66 -35.02
C ARG A 343 10.54 -11.16 -34.83
N VAL A 344 9.66 -10.70 -33.95
CA VAL A 344 9.60 -9.30 -33.54
C VAL A 344 9.98 -9.14 -32.09
N PHE A 345 10.76 -8.10 -31.80
CA PHE A 345 11.29 -7.78 -30.48
C PHE A 345 10.71 -6.46 -29.99
N THR A 346 10.60 -6.31 -28.68
CA THR A 346 10.54 -4.98 -28.05
C THR A 346 11.95 -4.34 -28.08
N ASN A 347 12.28 -3.49 -27.11
CA ASN A 347 13.65 -3.04 -26.86
C ASN A 347 14.47 -4.01 -25.98
N ILE A 348 13.99 -5.25 -25.78
CA ILE A 348 14.62 -6.28 -24.94
C ILE A 348 14.71 -7.59 -25.74
N ASP A 349 15.89 -8.21 -25.81
CA ASP A 349 16.15 -9.43 -26.60
C ASP A 349 15.27 -10.62 -26.20
N GLY A 350 15.02 -10.76 -24.89
CA GLY A 350 14.20 -11.84 -24.33
C GLY A 350 12.69 -11.65 -24.47
N CYS A 351 12.23 -10.51 -24.98
CA CYS A 351 10.81 -10.20 -25.15
C CYS A 351 10.47 -10.14 -26.64
N PHE A 352 10.21 -11.31 -27.22
CA PHE A 352 9.94 -11.50 -28.64
C PHE A 352 8.73 -12.39 -28.90
N THR A 353 8.19 -12.28 -30.11
CA THR A 353 7.12 -13.15 -30.63
C THR A 353 7.48 -13.60 -32.03
N ASP A 354 7.30 -14.90 -32.32
CA ASP A 354 7.55 -15.50 -33.62
C ASP A 354 6.25 -15.66 -34.42
N TYR A 355 6.27 -15.21 -35.67
CA TYR A 355 5.17 -15.32 -36.61
C TYR A 355 5.58 -16.16 -37.81
N THR A 356 4.87 -17.26 -38.05
CA THR A 356 5.05 -18.06 -39.27
C THR A 356 4.20 -17.46 -40.39
N ILE A 357 4.83 -17.01 -41.46
CA ILE A 357 4.18 -16.32 -42.59
C ILE A 357 4.45 -17.10 -43.87
N THR A 358 3.38 -17.49 -44.55
CA THR A 358 3.46 -18.16 -45.86
C THR A 358 3.11 -17.17 -46.97
N THR A 359 4.04 -16.93 -47.87
CA THR A 359 3.74 -16.25 -49.14
C THR A 359 3.15 -17.27 -50.10
N PRO A 360 1.92 -17.05 -50.63
CA PRO A 360 1.27 -18.01 -51.52
C PRO A 360 2.06 -18.17 -52.84
N SER A 361 2.04 -19.38 -53.39
CA SER A 361 2.47 -19.62 -54.76
C SER A 361 1.56 -18.89 -55.74
N ASN A 362 2.04 -18.57 -56.94
CA ASN A 362 1.20 -18.04 -58.01
C ASN A 362 0.20 -19.11 -58.51
N SER A 363 -0.88 -19.35 -57.76
CA SER A 363 -1.95 -20.30 -58.05
C SER A 363 -3.00 -19.68 -58.98
N GLY A 364 -2.55 -19.28 -60.17
CA GLY A 364 -3.35 -18.55 -61.14
C GLY A 364 -3.07 -18.94 -62.59
N GLN A 365 -3.01 -20.23 -62.90
CA GLN A 365 -3.22 -20.72 -64.26
C GLN A 365 -4.17 -21.92 -64.24
N GLY A 366 -5.33 -21.75 -64.87
CA GLY A 366 -6.24 -22.86 -65.16
C GLY A 366 -5.51 -23.90 -66.00
N CYS A 367 -5.66 -25.15 -65.62
CA CYS A 367 -4.97 -26.25 -66.27
C CYS A 367 -5.64 -26.57 -67.61
N THR A 368 -4.90 -26.44 -68.70
CA THR A 368 -5.32 -26.84 -70.06
C THR A 368 -5.10 -28.34 -70.26
N ASN A 369 -5.98 -29.02 -71.01
CA ASN A 369 -5.73 -30.41 -71.44
C ASN A 369 -4.35 -30.53 -72.09
N ILE A 370 -3.66 -31.63 -71.79
CA ILE A 370 -2.33 -31.90 -72.34
C ILE A 370 -2.48 -33.01 -73.35
N TYR A 371 -2.26 -32.66 -74.62
CA TYR A 371 -2.21 -33.61 -75.72
C TYR A 371 -0.80 -34.17 -75.83
N ALA A 372 -0.72 -35.45 -76.16
CA ALA A 372 0.56 -36.09 -76.40
C ALA A 372 1.15 -35.59 -77.74
N GLU A 373 2.47 -35.52 -77.80
CA GLU A 373 3.25 -35.19 -78.99
C GLU A 373 4.02 -36.44 -79.45
N PHE A 374 4.39 -36.50 -80.73
CA PHE A 374 5.18 -37.62 -81.26
C PHE A 374 6.56 -37.63 -80.63
N GLN A 375 6.96 -38.76 -80.04
CA GLN A 375 8.32 -38.95 -79.54
C GLN A 375 9.16 -39.79 -80.50
N SER A 376 8.71 -41.01 -80.77
CA SER A 376 9.45 -41.95 -81.63
C SER A 376 8.54 -43.07 -82.13
N ASP A 377 9.01 -43.82 -83.12
CA ASP A 377 8.32 -45.00 -83.61
C ASP A 377 9.29 -46.14 -83.94
N THR A 378 8.76 -47.36 -83.93
CA THR A 378 9.45 -48.57 -84.39
C THR A 378 8.76 -49.09 -85.65
N ASN A 379 9.55 -49.48 -86.65
CA ASN A 379 9.07 -50.03 -87.94
C ASN A 379 8.16 -49.08 -88.76
N ASN A 380 8.49 -47.78 -88.75
CA ASN A 380 7.96 -46.73 -89.63
C ASN A 380 6.42 -46.63 -89.62
N VAL A 381 5.87 -46.13 -88.52
CA VAL A 381 4.43 -45.83 -88.39
C VAL A 381 4.05 -44.72 -89.37
N VAL A 382 3.13 -45.02 -90.28
CA VAL A 382 2.70 -44.05 -91.31
C VAL A 382 1.79 -43.01 -90.66
N ASN A 383 1.96 -41.75 -91.05
CA ASN A 383 1.22 -40.59 -90.51
C ASN A 383 1.36 -40.41 -88.99
N LYS A 384 2.50 -40.80 -88.40
CA LYS A 384 2.74 -40.77 -86.95
C LYS A 384 2.47 -39.43 -86.25
N PHE A 385 2.68 -38.30 -86.92
CA PHE A 385 2.40 -36.96 -86.40
C PHE A 385 0.91 -36.63 -86.33
N ASN A 386 0.05 -37.41 -86.98
CA ASN A 386 -1.40 -37.21 -86.93
C ASN A 386 -2.03 -37.79 -85.64
N ALA A 387 -1.20 -38.24 -84.69
CA ALA A 387 -1.64 -38.57 -83.33
C ALA A 387 -1.39 -37.41 -82.35
N GLU A 388 -0.83 -36.30 -82.83
CA GLU A 388 -0.50 -35.11 -82.04
C GLU A 388 -1.70 -34.17 -81.92
N GLY A 389 -1.84 -33.55 -80.75
CA GLY A 389 -2.86 -32.52 -80.54
C GLY A 389 -4.27 -33.08 -80.35
N ALA A 390 -5.25 -32.20 -80.52
CA ALA A 390 -6.65 -32.54 -80.31
C ALA A 390 -7.19 -33.44 -81.43
N PRO A 391 -8.18 -34.31 -81.15
CA PRO A 391 -8.80 -35.15 -82.18
C PRO A 391 -9.30 -34.30 -83.35
N ASP A 392 -8.78 -34.54 -84.54
CA ASP A 392 -9.11 -33.80 -85.75
C ASP A 392 -9.57 -34.73 -86.90
N GLY A 393 -9.53 -36.04 -86.67
CA GLY A 393 -9.91 -37.07 -87.62
C GLY A 393 -8.81 -37.48 -88.59
N ASN A 394 -7.64 -36.83 -88.54
CA ASN A 394 -6.40 -37.38 -89.08
C ASN A 394 -5.91 -38.49 -88.14
N PHE A 395 -5.10 -39.41 -88.65
CA PHE A 395 -4.67 -40.55 -87.83
C PHE A 395 -3.33 -41.14 -88.23
N ALA A 396 -2.63 -41.63 -87.21
CA ALA A 396 -1.50 -42.53 -87.31
C ALA A 396 -1.97 -43.97 -87.57
N LYS A 397 -1.22 -44.68 -88.40
CA LYS A 397 -1.59 -45.99 -88.94
C LYS A 397 -0.74 -47.10 -88.33
N ILE A 398 -1.33 -47.89 -87.43
CA ILE A 398 -0.63 -48.96 -86.70
C ILE A 398 -1.13 -50.31 -87.19
N TYR A 399 -0.48 -50.84 -88.25
CA TYR A 399 -1.01 -51.91 -89.09
C TYR A 399 -0.10 -53.16 -89.13
N ASN A 400 1.22 -52.99 -89.18
CA ASN A 400 2.16 -54.11 -89.32
C ASN A 400 2.62 -54.67 -87.96
N SER A 401 3.01 -55.94 -87.92
CA SER A 401 3.60 -56.55 -86.72
C SER A 401 4.83 -55.78 -86.25
N ASN A 402 4.96 -55.64 -84.92
CA ASN A 402 6.07 -54.95 -84.27
C ASN A 402 6.13 -53.45 -84.58
N GLN A 403 5.05 -52.83 -85.05
CA GLN A 403 4.93 -51.38 -85.06
C GLN A 403 4.58 -50.88 -83.65
N GLN A 404 5.33 -49.88 -83.21
CA GLN A 404 5.14 -49.17 -81.95
C GLN A 404 5.16 -47.68 -82.23
N LEU A 405 4.21 -46.96 -81.66
CA LEU A 405 4.20 -45.50 -81.64
C LEU A 405 4.34 -45.03 -80.19
N ILE A 406 5.37 -44.23 -79.90
CA ILE A 406 5.59 -43.65 -78.57
C ILE A 406 5.22 -42.17 -78.64
N LEU A 407 4.36 -41.75 -77.72
CA LEU A 407 3.92 -40.36 -77.55
C LEU A 407 4.44 -39.80 -76.21
N ASP A 408 4.84 -38.53 -76.18
CA ASP A 408 5.33 -37.79 -75.00
C ASP A 408 4.32 -36.71 -74.58
N PHE A 409 4.03 -36.59 -73.29
CA PHE A 409 3.22 -35.51 -72.75
C PHE A 409 4.03 -34.32 -72.21
N ASN A 410 5.34 -34.32 -72.41
CA ASN A 410 6.31 -33.33 -71.94
C ASN A 410 6.38 -33.14 -70.41
N GLN A 411 5.59 -33.90 -69.63
CA GLN A 411 5.62 -33.95 -68.18
C GLN A 411 5.27 -35.34 -67.65
N THR A 412 5.65 -35.63 -66.41
CA THR A 412 5.34 -36.91 -65.74
C THR A 412 4.05 -36.80 -64.93
N PHE A 413 3.15 -37.77 -65.12
CA PHE A 413 1.92 -37.96 -64.36
C PHE A 413 2.05 -39.16 -63.42
N PRO A 414 1.40 -39.11 -62.25
CA PRO A 414 1.38 -40.24 -61.32
C PRO A 414 0.49 -41.39 -61.82
N ALA A 415 0.73 -42.59 -61.30
CA ALA A 415 -0.19 -43.71 -61.43
C ALA A 415 -1.58 -43.30 -60.90
N GLY A 416 -2.65 -43.78 -61.54
CA GLY A 416 -4.03 -43.39 -61.25
C GLY A 416 -4.53 -42.18 -62.05
N THR A 417 -3.67 -41.45 -62.77
CA THR A 417 -4.13 -40.40 -63.70
C THR A 417 -4.88 -41.01 -64.88
N GLU A 418 -6.04 -40.45 -65.22
CA GLU A 418 -6.80 -40.86 -66.40
C GLU A 418 -6.32 -40.15 -67.65
N TYR A 419 -6.16 -40.91 -68.74
CA TYR A 419 -5.94 -40.39 -70.08
C TYR A 419 -6.95 -40.98 -71.05
N LYS A 420 -7.23 -40.23 -72.12
CA LYS A 420 -8.18 -40.59 -73.16
C LYS A 420 -7.45 -40.89 -74.44
N ILE A 421 -7.83 -41.99 -75.08
CA ILE A 421 -7.29 -42.43 -76.37
C ILE A 421 -8.43 -42.32 -77.38
N THR A 422 -8.26 -41.51 -78.41
CA THR A 422 -9.21 -41.41 -79.53
C THR A 422 -8.70 -42.22 -80.72
N TRP A 423 -9.42 -43.28 -81.08
CA TRP A 423 -8.95 -44.31 -82.00
C TRP A 423 -10.11 -45.10 -82.62
N ARG A 424 -9.83 -45.93 -83.63
CA ARG A 424 -10.81 -46.85 -84.22
C ARG A 424 -10.14 -48.07 -84.83
N LYS A 425 -10.94 -49.11 -85.11
CA LYS A 425 -10.53 -50.20 -85.99
C LYS A 425 -10.33 -49.66 -87.41
N ARG A 426 -9.30 -50.13 -88.11
CA ARG A 426 -9.07 -49.75 -89.51
C ARG A 426 -10.27 -50.06 -90.39
N ASN A 427 -10.62 -49.12 -91.26
CA ASN A 427 -11.75 -49.29 -92.17
C ASN A 427 -11.54 -50.44 -93.16
N GLY A 428 -12.58 -51.25 -93.37
CA GLY A 428 -12.54 -52.43 -94.25
C GLY A 428 -11.93 -53.70 -93.65
N GLN A 429 -11.52 -53.72 -92.38
CA GLN A 429 -10.96 -54.91 -91.71
C GLN A 429 -12.02 -55.70 -90.92
N SER A 430 -11.93 -57.04 -90.97
CA SER A 430 -12.75 -57.97 -90.16
C SER A 430 -12.10 -58.21 -88.79
N GLY A 431 -12.91 -58.39 -87.74
CA GLY A 431 -12.43 -58.65 -86.37
C GLY A 431 -12.51 -57.45 -85.42
N ILE A 432 -11.86 -57.59 -84.25
CA ILE A 432 -11.75 -56.61 -83.15
C ILE A 432 -10.30 -56.12 -83.10
N ALA A 433 -10.10 -54.80 -83.08
CA ALA A 433 -8.79 -54.21 -82.86
C ALA A 433 -8.50 -54.11 -81.36
N TYR A 434 -7.25 -54.33 -80.99
CA TYR A 434 -6.72 -54.21 -79.62
C TYR A 434 -5.51 -53.29 -79.63
N ILE A 435 -5.40 -52.43 -78.62
CA ILE A 435 -4.19 -51.66 -78.34
C ILE A 435 -3.42 -52.39 -77.24
N ASP A 436 -2.20 -52.83 -77.54
CA ASP A 436 -1.24 -53.21 -76.51
C ASP A 436 -0.56 -51.93 -76.04
N LEU A 437 -0.87 -51.52 -74.81
CA LEU A 437 -0.52 -50.22 -74.26
C LEU A 437 0.53 -50.39 -73.18
N SER A 438 1.55 -49.53 -73.17
CA SER A 438 2.53 -49.49 -72.09
C SER A 438 2.90 -48.07 -71.68
N GLU A 439 3.31 -47.92 -70.42
CA GLU A 439 3.52 -46.65 -69.73
C GLU A 439 4.98 -46.55 -69.26
N SER A 440 5.63 -45.39 -69.43
CA SER A 440 6.98 -45.16 -68.92
C SER A 440 7.23 -43.71 -68.53
N THR A 441 8.16 -43.49 -67.60
CA THR A 441 8.73 -42.16 -67.30
C THR A 441 9.97 -41.83 -68.16
N SER A 442 10.45 -42.79 -68.95
CA SER A 442 11.61 -42.66 -69.84
C SER A 442 11.23 -42.99 -71.28
N SER A 443 11.72 -42.21 -72.25
CA SER A 443 11.37 -42.34 -73.66
C SER A 443 11.84 -43.65 -74.32
N ASN A 444 12.85 -44.30 -73.76
CA ASN A 444 13.55 -45.42 -74.43
C ASN A 444 13.64 -46.70 -73.59
N SER A 445 13.13 -46.70 -72.35
CA SER A 445 13.26 -47.84 -71.43
C SER A 445 12.18 -47.81 -70.35
N GLY A 446 12.02 -48.90 -69.61
CA GLY A 446 11.13 -48.91 -68.43
C GLY A 446 9.63 -48.91 -68.72
N PHE A 447 9.22 -49.27 -69.95
CA PHE A 447 7.81 -49.41 -70.31
C PHE A 447 7.17 -50.59 -69.58
N ILE A 448 6.12 -50.29 -68.81
CA ILE A 448 5.31 -51.26 -68.08
C ILE A 448 4.02 -51.47 -68.88
N ASN A 449 3.75 -52.72 -69.26
CA ASN A 449 2.52 -53.05 -69.97
C ASN A 449 1.30 -52.77 -69.09
N HIS A 450 0.33 -52.05 -69.66
CA HIS A 450 -0.94 -51.79 -69.03
C HIS A 450 -1.75 -53.10 -68.93
N PRO A 451 -2.36 -53.42 -67.77
CA PRO A 451 -3.06 -54.69 -67.56
C PRO A 451 -4.31 -54.84 -68.44
N ASN A 452 -4.94 -53.73 -68.82
CA ASN A 452 -6.09 -53.71 -69.71
C ASN A 452 -5.69 -53.25 -71.11
N LYS A 453 -6.14 -53.98 -72.13
CA LYS A 453 -5.94 -53.65 -73.55
C LYS A 453 -7.21 -53.01 -74.11
N PRO A 454 -7.23 -51.70 -74.43
CA PRO A 454 -8.36 -51.08 -75.12
C PRO A 454 -8.73 -51.87 -76.38
N GLN A 455 -10.02 -52.13 -76.58
CA GLN A 455 -10.50 -52.92 -77.73
C GLN A 455 -11.72 -52.28 -78.40
N THR A 456 -11.85 -52.42 -79.73
CA THR A 456 -13.02 -51.92 -80.47
C THR A 456 -13.31 -52.69 -81.76
N SER A 457 -14.60 -52.81 -82.11
CA SER A 457 -15.07 -53.30 -83.41
C SER A 457 -15.50 -52.18 -84.36
N THR A 458 -15.50 -50.92 -83.91
CA THR A 458 -15.99 -49.75 -84.66
C THR A 458 -14.97 -49.29 -85.70
N SER A 459 -15.37 -49.21 -86.97
CA SER A 459 -14.49 -48.84 -88.09
C SER A 459 -14.82 -47.54 -88.82
N ASN A 460 -16.05 -47.04 -88.67
CA ASN A 460 -16.53 -45.89 -89.46
C ASN A 460 -16.33 -44.55 -88.73
N ASN A 461 -16.31 -44.55 -87.40
CA ASN A 461 -16.13 -43.37 -86.56
C ASN A 461 -15.01 -43.62 -85.55
N PHE A 462 -14.31 -42.55 -85.14
CA PHE A 462 -13.42 -42.59 -83.99
C PHE A 462 -14.22 -42.75 -82.69
N ILE A 463 -13.67 -43.52 -81.76
CA ILE A 463 -14.18 -43.65 -80.40
C ILE A 463 -13.14 -43.13 -79.42
N THR A 464 -13.57 -42.71 -78.25
CA THR A 464 -12.67 -42.34 -77.15
C THR A 464 -12.75 -43.37 -76.05
N THR A 465 -11.60 -43.92 -75.65
CA THR A 465 -11.47 -44.84 -74.51
C THR A 465 -10.71 -44.13 -73.39
N THR A 466 -11.32 -44.06 -72.20
CA THR A 466 -10.63 -43.60 -70.99
C THR A 466 -9.86 -44.75 -70.37
N VAL A 467 -8.60 -44.52 -70.02
CA VAL A 467 -7.71 -45.47 -69.36
C VAL A 467 -7.13 -44.81 -68.12
N THR A 468 -7.18 -45.51 -66.98
CA THR A 468 -6.55 -45.09 -65.74
C THR A 468 -5.14 -45.65 -65.69
N ALA A 469 -4.11 -44.80 -65.58
CA ALA A 469 -2.73 -45.24 -65.62
C ALA A 469 -2.39 -46.22 -64.49
N ASN A 470 -1.68 -47.30 -64.83
CA ASN A 470 -1.27 -48.33 -63.87
C ASN A 470 0.10 -48.01 -63.23
N SER A 471 0.86 -47.11 -63.82
CA SER A 471 2.17 -46.66 -63.35
C SER A 471 2.36 -45.16 -63.60
N ASN A 472 3.36 -44.56 -62.94
CA ASN A 472 3.75 -43.19 -63.26
C ASN A 472 4.23 -43.14 -64.73
N PHE A 473 3.75 -42.18 -65.50
CA PHE A 473 4.04 -42.12 -66.94
C PHE A 473 4.28 -40.69 -67.42
N ARG A 474 5.21 -40.54 -68.34
CA ARG A 474 5.39 -39.37 -69.23
C ARG A 474 5.17 -39.77 -70.69
N TYR A 475 5.48 -41.03 -71.00
CA TYR A 475 5.40 -41.62 -72.32
C TYR A 475 4.37 -42.73 -72.35
N LEU A 476 3.58 -42.77 -73.42
CA LEU A 476 2.70 -43.89 -73.74
C LEU A 476 3.15 -44.54 -75.04
N ALA A 477 3.32 -45.86 -75.01
CA ALA A 477 3.63 -46.65 -76.18
C ALA A 477 2.41 -47.46 -76.62
N PHE A 478 2.08 -47.30 -77.90
CA PHE A 478 0.97 -47.95 -78.59
C PHE A 478 1.53 -49.02 -79.52
N ASP A 479 1.46 -50.26 -79.07
CA ASP A 479 1.95 -51.43 -79.77
C ASP A 479 0.84 -52.15 -80.53
N LYS A 480 1.14 -52.56 -81.77
CA LYS A 480 0.25 -53.44 -82.54
C LYS A 480 0.07 -54.81 -81.86
N GLY A 481 1.03 -55.22 -81.04
CA GLY A 481 1.04 -56.52 -80.38
C GLY A 481 1.16 -57.67 -81.38
N ASN A 482 0.30 -58.69 -81.23
CA ASN A 482 0.29 -59.88 -82.07
C ASN A 482 0.06 -59.56 -83.56
N ILE A 483 0.84 -60.18 -84.45
CA ILE A 483 0.72 -60.03 -85.92
C ILE A 483 -0.68 -60.33 -86.44
N ASN A 484 -1.44 -61.20 -85.75
CA ASN A 484 -2.79 -61.59 -86.14
C ASN A 484 -3.89 -60.64 -85.61
N ASN A 485 -3.56 -59.64 -84.79
CA ASN A 485 -4.56 -58.68 -84.31
C ASN A 485 -5.07 -57.80 -85.46
N THR A 486 -6.29 -57.28 -85.36
CA THR A 486 -6.82 -56.34 -86.36
C THR A 486 -6.14 -54.98 -86.24
N ASP A 487 -5.83 -54.37 -87.38
CA ASP A 487 -5.26 -53.01 -87.52
C ASP A 487 -6.12 -51.91 -86.88
N TYR A 488 -5.47 -50.85 -86.39
CA TYR A 488 -6.15 -49.69 -85.86
C TYR A 488 -5.54 -48.35 -86.30
N ASP A 489 -6.40 -47.33 -86.28
CA ASP A 489 -6.07 -45.93 -86.54
C ASP A 489 -6.09 -45.17 -85.20
N LEU A 490 -5.05 -44.41 -84.89
CA LEU A 490 -4.93 -43.56 -83.69
C LEU A 490 -4.99 -42.08 -84.09
N ASP A 491 -5.91 -41.32 -83.52
CA ASP A 491 -6.18 -39.90 -83.85
C ASP A 491 -5.60 -38.95 -82.78
N ALA A 492 -5.83 -39.22 -81.50
CA ALA A 492 -5.29 -38.36 -80.45
C ALA A 492 -5.19 -39.08 -79.10
N VAL A 493 -4.31 -38.58 -78.24
CA VAL A 493 -4.22 -39.01 -76.84
C VAL A 493 -4.11 -37.77 -75.95
N GLU A 494 -4.98 -37.66 -74.95
CA GLU A 494 -5.00 -36.53 -74.02
C GLU A 494 -5.01 -36.97 -72.57
N VAL A 495 -4.35 -36.21 -71.70
CA VAL A 495 -4.60 -36.21 -70.26
C VAL A 495 -5.53 -35.05 -69.93
N ILE A 496 -6.70 -35.36 -69.37
CA ILE A 496 -7.60 -34.33 -68.87
C ILE A 496 -7.08 -33.86 -67.52
N CYS A 497 -6.88 -32.55 -67.41
CA CYS A 497 -6.52 -32.00 -66.11
C CYS A 497 -7.73 -32.02 -65.18
N VAL A 498 -7.58 -32.71 -64.04
CA VAL A 498 -8.55 -32.65 -62.96
C VAL A 498 -8.30 -31.36 -62.19
N ASN A 499 -9.25 -30.43 -62.22
CA ASN A 499 -9.13 -29.20 -61.44
C ASN A 499 -9.31 -29.55 -59.97
N CYS A 500 -8.22 -29.58 -59.22
CA CYS A 500 -8.25 -29.92 -57.80
C CYS A 500 -8.81 -28.76 -56.99
N ASP A 501 -9.81 -29.05 -56.18
CA ASP A 501 -10.33 -28.10 -55.21
C ASP A 501 -9.27 -27.81 -54.15
N VAL A 502 -9.01 -26.51 -53.95
CA VAL A 502 -8.10 -26.03 -52.90
C VAL A 502 -8.93 -25.56 -51.72
N ALA A 503 -8.63 -26.09 -50.54
CA ALA A 503 -9.21 -25.62 -49.29
C ALA A 503 -8.92 -24.13 -49.11
N ASP A 504 -9.99 -23.34 -48.97
CA ASP A 504 -9.92 -21.91 -48.67
C ASP A 504 -10.79 -21.64 -47.44
N ASN A 505 -10.15 -21.33 -46.32
CA ASN A 505 -10.77 -21.05 -45.04
C ASN A 505 -11.11 -19.56 -44.96
N LYS A 506 -12.34 -19.22 -45.29
CA LYS A 506 -12.86 -17.84 -45.31
C LYS A 506 -13.36 -17.36 -43.95
N THR A 507 -13.09 -18.08 -42.88
CA THR A 507 -13.57 -17.74 -41.53
C THR A 507 -13.06 -16.36 -41.11
N SER A 508 -13.93 -15.53 -40.55
CA SER A 508 -13.53 -14.21 -40.04
C SER A 508 -12.54 -14.34 -38.87
N ASN A 509 -11.43 -13.61 -38.96
CA ASN A 509 -10.42 -13.48 -37.91
C ASN A 509 -10.83 -12.56 -36.74
N ALA A 510 -12.06 -12.02 -36.74
CA ALA A 510 -12.57 -11.20 -35.65
C ALA A 510 -12.60 -12.00 -34.34
N SER A 511 -12.19 -11.37 -33.24
CA SER A 511 -12.26 -11.99 -31.92
C SER A 511 -13.71 -12.24 -31.47
N ILE A 512 -13.89 -13.20 -30.58
CA ILE A 512 -15.17 -13.49 -29.90
C ILE A 512 -14.93 -13.62 -28.39
N THR A 513 -15.96 -13.52 -27.57
CA THR A 513 -15.89 -13.88 -26.15
C THR A 513 -16.11 -15.39 -25.96
N GLU A 514 -15.68 -15.97 -24.84
CA GLU A 514 -15.90 -17.39 -24.53
C GLU A 514 -17.40 -17.80 -24.49
N SER A 515 -18.29 -16.85 -24.20
CA SER A 515 -19.75 -17.03 -24.23
C SER A 515 -20.38 -16.94 -25.62
N GLN A 516 -19.60 -16.55 -26.64
CA GLN A 516 -20.05 -16.44 -28.03
C GLN A 516 -19.62 -17.65 -28.85
N THR A 517 -20.36 -17.94 -29.92
CA THR A 517 -19.98 -18.95 -30.91
C THR A 517 -19.49 -18.27 -32.18
N LYS A 518 -18.67 -18.99 -32.97
CA LYS A 518 -18.16 -18.52 -34.26
C LYS A 518 -18.63 -19.44 -35.39
N ILE A 519 -19.22 -18.83 -36.42
CA ILE A 519 -19.57 -19.54 -37.65
C ILE A 519 -18.31 -19.67 -38.52
N LEU A 520 -18.01 -20.90 -38.92
CA LEU A 520 -16.90 -21.27 -39.76
C LEU A 520 -17.37 -21.32 -41.22
N THR A 521 -16.57 -20.75 -42.13
CA THR A 521 -16.92 -20.66 -43.56
C THR A 521 -15.74 -21.08 -44.41
N GLY A 522 -15.94 -22.08 -45.27
CA GLY A 522 -14.90 -22.69 -46.10
C GLY A 522 -15.40 -22.89 -47.52
N SER A 523 -14.48 -22.92 -48.47
CA SER A 523 -14.75 -23.12 -49.89
C SER A 523 -13.79 -24.17 -50.46
N PRO A 524 -14.26 -25.10 -51.32
CA PRO A 524 -15.66 -25.44 -51.63
C PRO A 524 -16.37 -26.07 -50.42
N ALA A 525 -17.70 -26.24 -50.43
CA ALA A 525 -18.50 -26.62 -49.24
C ALA A 525 -18.34 -28.08 -48.73
N SER A 526 -17.55 -28.91 -49.41
CA SER A 526 -17.37 -30.35 -49.14
C SER A 526 -16.31 -30.69 -48.10
N GLY A 527 -15.66 -29.70 -47.48
CA GLY A 527 -14.55 -29.90 -46.55
C GLY A 527 -14.96 -30.17 -45.11
N THR A 528 -13.95 -30.48 -44.30
CA THR A 528 -14.09 -30.78 -42.87
C THR A 528 -13.35 -29.77 -42.01
N TRP A 529 -13.89 -29.52 -40.81
CA TRP A 529 -13.34 -28.58 -39.84
C TRP A 529 -12.63 -29.31 -38.69
N SER A 530 -11.51 -28.78 -38.22
CA SER A 530 -10.85 -29.26 -37.02
C SER A 530 -10.22 -28.12 -36.21
N VAL A 531 -10.18 -28.30 -34.89
CA VAL A 531 -9.42 -27.42 -33.98
C VAL A 531 -7.97 -27.89 -33.99
N VAL A 532 -7.05 -27.01 -34.38
CA VAL A 532 -5.60 -27.28 -34.34
C VAL A 532 -5.01 -26.93 -32.98
N SER A 533 -5.45 -25.81 -32.40
CA SER A 533 -5.01 -25.34 -31.08
C SER A 533 -6.00 -24.36 -30.47
N GLY A 534 -5.88 -24.10 -29.16
CA GLY A 534 -6.72 -23.14 -28.42
C GLY A 534 -7.96 -23.73 -27.75
N GLY A 535 -8.20 -25.04 -27.90
CA GLY A 535 -9.31 -25.74 -27.24
C GLY A 535 -10.68 -25.50 -27.90
N GLY A 536 -11.74 -25.78 -27.15
CA GLY A 536 -13.13 -25.67 -27.64
C GLY A 536 -13.61 -26.89 -28.43
N SER A 537 -14.79 -26.77 -29.02
CA SER A 537 -15.43 -27.84 -29.80
C SER A 537 -16.05 -27.29 -31.09
N ILE A 538 -16.16 -28.16 -32.10
CA ILE A 538 -16.82 -27.84 -33.37
C ILE A 538 -17.99 -28.80 -33.56
N ASN A 539 -19.17 -28.26 -33.82
CA ASN A 539 -20.35 -29.03 -34.24
C ASN A 539 -20.82 -28.52 -35.61
N GLY A 540 -20.62 -29.34 -36.65
CA GLY A 540 -20.84 -28.93 -38.04
C GLY A 540 -19.89 -27.80 -38.45
N ASN A 541 -20.43 -26.59 -38.62
CA ASN A 541 -19.68 -25.38 -38.97
C ASN A 541 -19.71 -24.31 -37.86
N ILE A 542 -20.04 -24.68 -36.63
CA ILE A 542 -20.07 -23.76 -35.49
C ILE A 542 -18.96 -24.16 -34.51
N TYR A 543 -18.07 -23.22 -34.22
CA TYR A 543 -17.08 -23.31 -33.15
C TYR A 543 -17.63 -22.72 -31.85
N THR A 544 -17.52 -23.49 -30.78
CA THR A 544 -17.82 -23.08 -29.41
C THR A 544 -16.54 -23.10 -28.58
N PRO A 545 -16.13 -21.96 -28.00
CA PRO A 545 -14.96 -21.90 -27.12
C PRO A 545 -15.06 -22.81 -25.89
N ALA A 546 -13.91 -23.14 -25.31
CA ALA A 546 -13.84 -23.62 -23.93
C ALA A 546 -13.90 -22.43 -22.96
N ASP A 547 -14.22 -22.70 -21.70
CA ASP A 547 -14.04 -21.72 -20.62
C ASP A 547 -12.54 -21.41 -20.45
N ILE A 548 -12.19 -20.12 -20.47
CA ILE A 548 -10.84 -19.59 -20.41
C ILE A 548 -10.78 -18.42 -19.43
N ASN A 549 -9.64 -18.23 -18.76
CA ASN A 549 -9.38 -17.04 -17.96
C ASN A 549 -8.35 -16.10 -18.59
N THR A 550 -7.66 -16.52 -19.66
CA THR A 550 -6.73 -15.70 -20.44
C THR A 550 -7.13 -15.68 -21.91
N ASN A 551 -6.87 -14.58 -22.62
CA ASN A 551 -7.05 -14.47 -24.06
C ASN A 551 -6.35 -15.63 -24.75
N THR A 552 -7.13 -16.45 -25.44
CA THR A 552 -6.64 -17.69 -26.04
C THR A 552 -6.67 -17.55 -27.55
N THR A 553 -5.51 -17.72 -28.19
CA THR A 553 -5.44 -17.79 -29.66
C THR A 553 -5.90 -19.17 -30.13
N VAL A 554 -6.99 -19.19 -30.88
CA VAL A 554 -7.58 -20.40 -31.45
C VAL A 554 -7.18 -20.51 -32.91
N LYS A 555 -6.78 -21.71 -33.33
CA LYS A 555 -6.42 -22.03 -34.71
C LYS A 555 -7.37 -23.09 -35.25
N ILE A 556 -8.12 -22.75 -36.29
CA ILE A 556 -9.09 -23.62 -36.95
C ILE A 556 -8.59 -23.98 -38.34
N ARG A 557 -8.66 -25.27 -38.68
CA ARG A 557 -8.29 -25.81 -39.99
C ARG A 557 -9.50 -26.23 -40.78
N TYR A 558 -9.53 -25.83 -42.05
CA TYR A 558 -10.41 -26.37 -43.07
C TYR A 558 -9.64 -27.37 -43.94
N THR A 559 -10.21 -28.54 -44.22
CA THR A 559 -9.56 -29.60 -45.00
C THR A 559 -10.46 -30.08 -46.13
N ILE A 560 -9.94 -30.07 -47.37
CA ILE A 560 -10.52 -30.83 -48.49
C ILE A 560 -9.72 -32.13 -48.60
N ALA A 561 -10.42 -33.26 -48.48
CA ALA A 561 -9.80 -34.58 -48.57
C ALA A 561 -9.26 -34.84 -49.98
N ALA A 562 -8.32 -35.78 -50.10
CA ALA A 562 -7.83 -36.23 -51.40
C ALA A 562 -8.97 -36.88 -52.19
N ASP A 563 -9.05 -36.59 -53.50
CA ASP A 563 -10.01 -37.19 -54.42
C ASP A 563 -9.32 -37.53 -55.76
N GLY A 564 -9.29 -38.81 -56.12
CA GLY A 564 -8.58 -39.31 -57.29
C GLY A 564 -7.09 -38.92 -57.32
N SER A 565 -6.70 -38.15 -58.33
CA SER A 565 -5.31 -37.63 -58.49
C SER A 565 -5.04 -36.34 -57.70
N CYS A 566 -6.05 -35.78 -57.02
CA CYS A 566 -5.92 -34.57 -56.22
C CYS A 566 -5.48 -34.90 -54.80
N ALA A 567 -4.38 -34.29 -54.37
CA ALA A 567 -3.92 -34.38 -52.99
C ALA A 567 -4.86 -33.62 -52.05
N ALA A 568 -4.92 -34.05 -50.78
CA ALA A 568 -5.64 -33.32 -49.75
C ALA A 568 -5.05 -31.92 -49.57
N THR A 569 -5.90 -30.90 -49.42
CA THR A 569 -5.50 -29.53 -49.20
C THR A 569 -6.07 -29.00 -47.88
N THR A 570 -5.36 -28.09 -47.22
CA THR A 570 -5.77 -27.52 -45.93
C THR A 570 -5.51 -26.04 -45.89
N ASP A 571 -6.36 -25.30 -45.18
CA ASP A 571 -6.15 -23.88 -44.89
C ASP A 571 -6.55 -23.52 -43.45
N ASP A 572 -5.75 -22.70 -42.79
CA ASP A 572 -5.82 -22.42 -41.36
C ASP A 572 -6.15 -20.93 -41.10
N VAL A 573 -7.11 -20.66 -40.21
CA VAL A 573 -7.42 -19.31 -39.72
C VAL A 573 -7.21 -19.26 -38.22
N THR A 574 -6.61 -18.16 -37.74
CA THR A 574 -6.44 -17.86 -36.32
C THR A 574 -7.30 -16.67 -35.90
N PHE A 575 -7.90 -16.73 -34.72
CA PHE A 575 -8.58 -15.63 -34.06
C PHE A 575 -8.40 -15.74 -32.54
N THR A 576 -8.73 -14.68 -31.80
CA THR A 576 -8.63 -14.67 -30.34
C THR A 576 -10.00 -14.88 -29.70
N VAL A 577 -10.06 -15.73 -28.69
CA VAL A 577 -11.18 -15.79 -27.74
C VAL A 577 -10.79 -15.03 -26.49
N THR A 578 -11.62 -14.10 -26.05
CA THR A 578 -11.39 -13.34 -24.81
C THR A 578 -12.29 -13.88 -23.68
N PRO A 579 -11.79 -13.95 -22.43
CA PRO A 579 -12.60 -14.38 -21.28
C PRO A 579 -13.76 -13.39 -21.01
N VAL A 580 -14.82 -13.85 -20.36
CA VAL A 580 -15.89 -12.99 -19.85
C VAL A 580 -15.54 -12.56 -18.43
N CYS A 581 -15.13 -11.30 -18.29
CA CYS A 581 -14.76 -10.76 -16.99
C CYS A 581 -15.99 -10.42 -16.15
N VAL A 582 -16.00 -10.91 -14.92
CA VAL A 582 -17.01 -10.59 -13.91
C VAL A 582 -16.64 -9.30 -13.17
N THR A 583 -17.66 -8.51 -12.84
CA THR A 583 -17.50 -7.30 -12.02
C THR A 583 -17.91 -7.59 -10.60
N ALA A 584 -17.06 -7.21 -9.64
CA ALA A 584 -17.41 -7.21 -8.22
C ALA A 584 -18.59 -6.26 -7.98
N ASP A 585 -19.59 -6.75 -7.26
CA ASP A 585 -20.76 -6.00 -6.79
C ASP A 585 -20.90 -6.20 -5.29
N ASN A 586 -20.76 -5.12 -4.52
CA ASN A 586 -20.90 -5.14 -3.08
C ASN A 586 -22.37 -4.91 -2.72
N THR A 587 -23.07 -6.01 -2.48
CA THR A 587 -24.51 -6.00 -2.18
C THR A 587 -24.81 -5.84 -0.69
N THR A 588 -23.82 -5.44 0.13
CA THR A 588 -23.99 -5.25 1.57
C THR A 588 -25.03 -4.15 1.84
N SER A 589 -25.94 -4.37 2.79
CA SER A 589 -26.94 -3.37 3.17
C SER A 589 -26.31 -2.11 3.78
N SER A 590 -26.70 -0.94 3.26
CA SER A 590 -26.29 0.38 3.75
C SER A 590 -26.99 0.81 5.05
N ALA A 591 -27.88 -0.01 5.61
CA ALA A 591 -28.56 0.29 6.87
C ALA A 591 -27.55 0.45 8.02
N SER A 592 -27.80 1.40 8.92
CA SER A 592 -26.98 1.61 10.10
C SER A 592 -27.00 0.39 11.04
N ILE A 593 -25.95 0.24 11.85
CA ILE A 593 -25.88 -0.69 12.97
C ILE A 593 -25.38 0.07 14.21
N SER A 594 -25.60 -0.44 15.41
CA SER A 594 -24.92 0.09 16.60
C SER A 594 -23.52 -0.51 16.75
N GLU A 595 -22.65 0.14 17.55
CA GLU A 595 -21.28 -0.35 17.81
C GLU A 595 -21.23 -1.73 18.49
N GLY A 596 -22.31 -2.13 19.19
CA GLY A 596 -22.46 -3.47 19.77
C GLY A 596 -23.02 -4.53 18.82
N GLN A 597 -23.32 -4.19 17.56
CA GLN A 597 -23.87 -5.10 16.56
C GLN A 597 -22.86 -5.46 15.48
N THR A 598 -22.94 -6.69 14.98
CA THR A 598 -22.17 -7.13 13.81
C THR A 598 -22.97 -6.98 12.52
N LYS A 599 -22.30 -6.77 11.39
CA LYS A 599 -22.92 -6.73 10.05
C LYS A 599 -22.42 -7.86 9.18
N THR A 600 -23.34 -8.58 8.55
CA THR A 600 -23.00 -9.57 7.51
C THR A 600 -22.76 -8.85 6.19
N LEU A 601 -21.62 -9.13 5.56
CA LEU A 601 -21.20 -8.59 4.29
C LEU A 601 -21.60 -9.55 3.16
N THR A 602 -22.14 -9.02 2.08
CA THR A 602 -22.62 -9.81 0.93
C THR A 602 -22.12 -9.22 -0.38
N GLY A 603 -21.60 -10.07 -1.26
CA GLY A 603 -20.98 -9.66 -2.52
C GLY A 603 -21.26 -10.68 -3.62
N SER A 604 -21.29 -10.21 -4.87
CA SER A 604 -21.52 -11.02 -6.07
C SER A 604 -20.45 -10.70 -7.12
N PRO A 605 -19.96 -11.71 -7.88
CA PRO A 605 -20.11 -13.15 -7.66
C PRO A 605 -19.41 -13.62 -6.37
N ALA A 606 -19.63 -14.86 -5.93
CA ALA A 606 -18.97 -15.41 -4.74
C ALA A 606 -17.46 -15.62 -4.95
N GLY A 607 -16.68 -15.62 -3.86
CA GLY A 607 -15.22 -15.89 -3.89
C GLY A 607 -14.32 -14.66 -3.80
N GLY A 608 -14.88 -13.46 -3.70
CA GLY A 608 -14.13 -12.23 -3.48
C GLY A 608 -13.70 -12.03 -2.02
N THR A 609 -12.82 -11.05 -1.83
CA THR A 609 -12.24 -10.68 -0.54
C THR A 609 -12.82 -9.38 -0.01
N TRP A 610 -13.02 -9.31 1.31
CA TRP A 610 -13.49 -8.13 2.02
C TRP A 610 -12.33 -7.32 2.62
N SER A 611 -12.43 -6.00 2.56
CA SER A 611 -11.50 -5.10 3.24
C SER A 611 -12.20 -3.85 3.76
N ILE A 612 -11.67 -3.29 4.85
CA ILE A 612 -12.11 -2.00 5.41
C ILE A 612 -11.32 -0.90 4.72
N VAL A 613 -12.01 0.03 4.05
CA VAL A 613 -11.39 1.20 3.43
C VAL A 613 -11.25 2.33 4.44
N SER A 614 -12.26 2.53 5.27
CA SER A 614 -12.27 3.53 6.35
C SER A 614 -13.30 3.17 7.43
N GLY A 615 -13.13 3.75 8.63
CA GLY A 615 -14.11 3.68 9.72
C GLY A 615 -13.77 2.71 10.87
N GLY A 616 -12.64 2.01 10.81
CA GLY A 616 -12.19 1.10 11.87
C GLY A 616 -12.90 -0.27 11.86
N GLY A 617 -12.75 -1.03 12.94
CA GLY A 617 -13.34 -2.35 13.13
C GLY A 617 -12.52 -3.52 12.59
N THR A 618 -13.11 -4.71 12.62
CA THR A 618 -12.50 -5.96 12.15
C THR A 618 -13.45 -6.75 11.26
N ILE A 619 -12.89 -7.51 10.31
CA ILE A 619 -13.63 -8.45 9.47
C ILE A 619 -13.11 -9.86 9.73
N ASN A 620 -14.03 -10.78 10.07
CA ASN A 620 -13.74 -12.20 10.15
C ASN A 620 -14.64 -12.96 9.16
N GLY A 621 -14.04 -13.50 8.09
CA GLY A 621 -14.78 -14.07 6.96
C GLY A 621 -15.63 -13.01 6.25
N ASN A 622 -16.95 -13.08 6.41
CA ASN A 622 -17.92 -12.12 5.89
C ASN A 622 -18.68 -11.36 6.99
N ILE A 623 -18.16 -11.33 8.22
CA ILE A 623 -18.78 -10.61 9.35
C ILE A 623 -17.90 -9.42 9.72
N TYR A 624 -18.46 -8.22 9.62
CA TYR A 624 -17.88 -6.98 10.13
C TYR A 624 -18.30 -6.76 11.59
N THR A 625 -17.32 -6.46 12.44
CA THR A 625 -17.49 -6.11 13.85
C THR A 625 -16.89 -4.72 14.08
N PRO A 626 -17.68 -3.73 14.54
CA PRO A 626 -17.16 -2.41 14.86
C PRO A 626 -16.14 -2.40 16.00
N ASP A 627 -15.32 -1.35 16.04
CA ASP A 627 -14.61 -0.95 17.27
C ASP A 627 -15.57 -0.20 18.20
N ASN A 628 -15.18 -0.03 19.46
CA ASN A 628 -15.82 0.94 20.34
C ASN A 628 -15.53 2.36 19.83
N ILE A 629 -16.56 3.15 19.61
CA ILE A 629 -16.52 4.47 19.00
C ILE A 629 -17.11 5.53 19.94
N ALA A 630 -16.51 6.72 19.90
CA ALA A 630 -16.94 7.85 20.72
C ALA A 630 -17.87 8.82 19.97
N ASP A 631 -18.15 8.62 18.69
CA ASP A 631 -19.18 9.31 17.90
C ASP A 631 -19.56 8.38 16.74
N ASN A 632 -20.67 8.63 16.06
CA ASN A 632 -21.09 7.87 14.89
C ASN A 632 -20.04 7.93 13.78
N VAL A 633 -19.65 6.76 13.26
CA VAL A 633 -18.62 6.63 12.23
C VAL A 633 -19.21 6.08 10.94
N ASN A 634 -18.89 6.71 9.80
CA ASN A 634 -19.16 6.13 8.50
C ASN A 634 -18.09 5.09 8.17
N VAL A 635 -18.52 3.84 8.03
CA VAL A 635 -17.67 2.71 7.67
C VAL A 635 -17.83 2.42 6.21
N LYS A 636 -16.71 2.31 5.52
CA LYS A 636 -16.66 1.99 4.10
C LYS A 636 -15.99 0.64 3.91
N ILE A 637 -16.74 -0.30 3.35
CA ILE A 637 -16.31 -1.66 3.10
C ILE A 637 -16.17 -1.87 1.59
N LYS A 638 -15.08 -2.53 1.20
CA LYS A 638 -14.76 -2.87 -0.19
C LYS A 638 -14.83 -4.38 -0.39
N TYR A 639 -15.59 -4.80 -1.39
CA TYR A 639 -15.58 -6.15 -1.93
C TYR A 639 -14.69 -6.18 -3.18
N THR A 640 -13.76 -7.13 -3.27
CA THR A 640 -12.83 -7.23 -4.40
C THR A 640 -12.86 -8.64 -4.99
N ILE A 641 -13.07 -8.73 -6.30
CA ILE A 641 -12.77 -9.92 -7.08
C ILE A 641 -11.35 -9.76 -7.61
N ALA A 642 -10.47 -10.69 -7.25
CA ALA A 642 -9.08 -10.67 -7.68
C ALA A 642 -8.97 -10.81 -9.20
N ALA A 643 -7.84 -10.38 -9.75
CA ALA A 643 -7.55 -10.61 -11.16
C ALA A 643 -7.49 -12.13 -11.42
N ASP A 644 -8.07 -12.57 -12.53
CA ASP A 644 -8.02 -13.95 -13.00
C ASP A 644 -7.64 -13.93 -14.48
N GLY A 645 -6.43 -14.42 -14.77
CA GLY A 645 -5.80 -14.31 -16.09
C GLY A 645 -5.79 -12.89 -16.67
N ASP A 646 -6.47 -12.68 -17.79
CA ASP A 646 -6.56 -11.37 -18.47
C ASP A 646 -7.69 -10.48 -17.93
N CYS A 647 -8.51 -10.99 -17.02
CA CYS A 647 -9.51 -10.19 -16.32
C CYS A 647 -8.84 -9.45 -15.17
N THR A 648 -8.86 -8.12 -15.25
CA THR A 648 -8.31 -7.27 -14.20
C THR A 648 -9.15 -7.37 -12.93
N ALA A 649 -8.51 -7.18 -11.77
CA ALA A 649 -9.22 -7.13 -10.51
C ALA A 649 -10.31 -6.03 -10.54
N THR A 650 -11.50 -6.36 -10.06
CA THR A 650 -12.62 -5.42 -9.94
C THR A 650 -13.02 -5.30 -8.48
N SER A 651 -13.56 -4.16 -8.10
CA SER A 651 -13.99 -3.92 -6.72
C SER A 651 -15.13 -2.94 -6.64
N ASP A 652 -15.94 -3.09 -5.61
CA ASP A 652 -17.05 -2.21 -5.32
C ASP A 652 -17.14 -1.89 -3.82
N GLU A 653 -17.64 -0.71 -3.48
CA GLU A 653 -17.62 -0.13 -2.14
C GLU A 653 -19.02 0.22 -1.66
N VAL A 654 -19.34 -0.21 -0.43
CA VAL A 654 -20.56 0.22 0.28
C VAL A 654 -20.15 1.00 1.53
N THR A 655 -20.85 2.09 1.78
CA THR A 655 -20.75 2.85 3.04
C THR A 655 -22.01 2.66 3.85
N PHE A 656 -21.86 2.36 5.14
CA PHE A 656 -22.94 2.38 6.12
C PHE A 656 -22.46 3.10 7.40
N LYS A 657 -23.38 3.42 8.28
CA LYS A 657 -23.09 4.14 9.52
C LYS A 657 -23.07 3.18 10.71
N VAL A 658 -22.05 3.28 11.55
CA VAL A 658 -22.04 2.68 12.89
C VAL A 658 -22.41 3.74 13.90
N GLU A 659 -23.38 3.44 14.74
CA GLU A 659 -23.89 4.36 15.75
C GLU A 659 -23.30 4.08 17.14
N ALA A 660 -22.77 5.12 17.77
CA ALA A 660 -22.16 5.04 19.09
C ALA A 660 -23.23 4.91 20.20
N PHE A 661 -22.89 4.16 21.25
CA PHE A 661 -23.65 4.14 22.49
C PHE A 661 -23.38 5.41 23.32
N PRO A 662 -24.35 5.83 24.16
CA PRO A 662 -24.12 6.93 25.07
C PRO A 662 -23.15 6.54 26.17
N VAL A 663 -22.18 7.42 26.43
CA VAL A 663 -21.18 7.25 27.47
C VAL A 663 -21.23 8.44 28.41
N ALA A 664 -21.25 8.19 29.71
CA ALA A 664 -21.17 9.23 30.73
C ALA A 664 -20.41 8.71 31.95
N THR A 665 -19.86 9.64 32.73
CA THR A 665 -19.31 9.38 34.06
C THR A 665 -20.16 10.07 35.10
N VAL A 666 -20.33 9.45 36.26
CA VAL A 666 -21.13 9.99 37.36
C VAL A 666 -20.25 10.41 38.54
N SER A 667 -20.60 11.55 39.15
CA SER A 667 -20.04 12.04 40.41
C SER A 667 -21.17 12.54 41.31
N LYS A 668 -20.89 12.68 42.61
CA LYS A 668 -21.91 13.06 43.59
C LYS A 668 -21.39 14.01 44.67
N THR A 669 -22.32 14.72 45.31
CA THR A 669 -22.11 15.35 46.62
C THR A 669 -23.16 14.83 47.60
N ASP A 670 -22.70 14.43 48.79
CA ASP A 670 -23.56 14.04 49.90
C ASP A 670 -24.33 15.25 50.46
N VAL A 671 -25.42 15.01 51.20
CA VAL A 671 -26.20 16.10 51.82
C VAL A 671 -25.37 16.78 52.91
N THR A 672 -25.58 18.08 53.12
CA THR A 672 -24.73 18.87 54.01
C THR A 672 -25.03 18.67 55.49
N CYS A 673 -26.27 18.32 55.81
CA CYS A 673 -26.76 18.14 57.17
C CYS A 673 -27.79 17.00 57.23
N TYR A 674 -27.96 16.42 58.41
CA TYR A 674 -29.01 15.44 58.67
C TYR A 674 -30.39 16.01 58.34
N GLY A 675 -31.19 15.23 57.61
CA GLY A 675 -32.57 15.60 57.25
C GLY A 675 -32.70 16.70 56.19
N LEU A 676 -31.62 17.08 55.50
CA LEU A 676 -31.68 17.95 54.32
C LEU A 676 -31.68 17.13 53.03
N ASP A 677 -32.30 17.71 52.00
CA ASP A 677 -32.33 17.18 50.65
C ASP A 677 -31.53 18.09 49.73
N ASP A 678 -30.23 18.27 49.99
CA ASP A 678 -29.35 19.16 49.22
C ASP A 678 -28.16 18.44 48.55
N GLY A 679 -28.23 17.11 48.47
CA GLY A 679 -27.28 16.29 47.74
C GLY A 679 -27.37 16.52 46.24
N THR A 680 -26.32 16.13 45.51
CA THR A 680 -26.29 16.26 44.05
C THR A 680 -25.72 15.02 43.37
N ILE A 681 -26.22 14.75 42.16
CA ILE A 681 -25.64 13.79 41.22
C ILE A 681 -25.31 14.54 39.94
N THR A 682 -24.05 14.48 39.52
CA THR A 682 -23.54 15.15 38.32
C THR A 682 -23.06 14.13 37.31
N PHE A 683 -23.61 14.18 36.10
CA PHE A 683 -23.14 13.41 34.96
C PHE A 683 -22.25 14.28 34.07
N THR A 684 -21.15 13.71 33.59
CA THR A 684 -20.25 14.33 32.61
C THR A 684 -20.14 13.41 31.41
N PHE A 685 -20.23 13.97 30.21
CA PHE A 685 -20.30 13.22 28.96
C PHE A 685 -19.66 14.03 27.82
N PRO A 686 -19.09 13.36 26.80
CA PRO A 686 -18.56 14.03 25.62
C PRO A 686 -19.67 14.59 24.73
N ASP A 687 -19.33 15.58 23.89
CA ASP A 687 -20.19 16.07 22.81
C ASP A 687 -20.08 15.14 21.59
N ILE A 688 -21.22 14.63 21.15
CA ILE A 688 -21.39 13.70 20.04
C ILE A 688 -22.08 14.47 18.93
N SER A 689 -21.31 14.86 17.93
CA SER A 689 -21.74 15.80 16.89
C SER A 689 -23.00 15.38 16.12
N SER A 690 -23.27 14.07 16.10
CA SER A 690 -24.39 13.45 15.41
C SER A 690 -25.65 13.26 16.27
N ARG A 691 -25.61 13.60 17.56
CA ARG A 691 -26.73 13.58 18.51
C ARG A 691 -27.04 15.02 18.94
N THR A 692 -28.26 15.24 19.41
CA THR A 692 -28.69 16.57 19.89
C THR A 692 -28.96 16.57 21.38
N HIS A 693 -29.38 15.43 21.92
CA HIS A 693 -29.79 15.29 23.30
C HIS A 693 -29.39 13.93 23.87
N ILE A 694 -29.16 13.92 25.17
CA ILE A 694 -28.89 12.76 26.02
C ILE A 694 -29.82 12.81 27.23
N ALA A 695 -30.17 11.67 27.79
CA ALA A 695 -31.07 11.58 28.95
C ALA A 695 -30.51 10.64 30.00
N PHE A 696 -30.74 10.99 31.27
CA PHE A 696 -30.25 10.23 32.42
C PHE A 696 -31.41 9.71 33.27
N SER A 697 -31.21 8.55 33.88
CA SER A 697 -32.12 7.95 34.85
C SER A 697 -31.43 7.86 36.20
N LEU A 698 -32.23 7.96 37.27
CA LEU A 698 -31.80 7.76 38.65
C LEU A 698 -32.48 6.54 39.29
N ASN A 699 -33.20 5.74 38.50
CA ASN A 699 -34.01 4.60 38.97
C ASN A 699 -33.94 3.39 38.04
N GLY A 700 -32.74 3.03 37.61
CA GLY A 700 -32.49 1.79 36.85
C GLY A 700 -33.08 1.80 35.45
N GLY A 701 -33.12 2.97 34.80
CA GLY A 701 -33.68 3.12 33.47
C GLY A 701 -35.22 3.04 33.42
N SER A 702 -35.91 2.94 34.56
CA SER A 702 -37.39 2.89 34.62
C SER A 702 -38.03 4.19 34.12
N THR A 703 -37.45 5.33 34.51
CA THR A 703 -37.84 6.66 34.01
C THR A 703 -36.61 7.50 33.76
N TYR A 704 -36.67 8.38 32.76
CA TYR A 704 -35.59 9.30 32.43
C TYR A 704 -36.00 10.73 32.74
N GLN A 705 -35.04 11.50 33.23
CA GLN A 705 -35.16 12.93 33.41
C GLN A 705 -35.30 13.63 32.04
N THR A 706 -35.65 14.91 32.06
CA THR A 706 -35.74 15.72 30.85
C THR A 706 -34.45 15.65 30.04
N ASN A 707 -34.59 15.54 28.71
CA ASN A 707 -33.48 15.56 27.78
C ASN A 707 -32.55 16.76 28.03
N VAL A 708 -31.26 16.46 28.08
CA VAL A 708 -30.17 17.42 28.23
C VAL A 708 -29.53 17.59 26.86
N ALA A 709 -29.13 18.82 26.51
CA ALA A 709 -28.39 19.06 25.28
C ALA A 709 -27.04 18.33 25.35
N ASP A 710 -26.73 17.55 24.32
CA ASP A 710 -25.54 16.69 24.30
C ASP A 710 -24.22 17.50 24.34
N ASN A 711 -24.22 18.67 23.69
CA ASN A 711 -23.10 19.60 23.70
C ASN A 711 -22.89 20.38 25.01
N SER A 712 -23.68 20.11 26.05
CA SER A 712 -23.52 20.78 27.36
C SER A 712 -22.33 20.24 28.17
N GLY A 713 -21.87 19.02 27.85
CA GLY A 713 -20.76 18.33 28.51
C GLY A 713 -21.04 17.84 29.94
N SER A 714 -22.04 18.40 30.63
CA SER A 714 -22.47 17.94 31.95
C SER A 714 -23.90 18.36 32.31
N VAL A 715 -24.51 17.60 33.21
CA VAL A 715 -25.75 17.98 33.91
C VAL A 715 -25.64 17.65 35.39
N THR A 716 -26.20 18.50 36.24
CA THR A 716 -26.29 18.25 37.69
C THR A 716 -27.75 18.22 38.11
N TYR A 717 -28.15 17.14 38.76
CA TYR A 717 -29.42 17.02 39.46
C TYR A 717 -29.20 17.37 40.93
N SER A 718 -29.83 18.45 41.38
CA SER A 718 -29.75 18.94 42.75
C SER A 718 -30.99 18.56 43.56
N ASN A 719 -30.91 18.80 44.86
CA ASN A 719 -31.93 18.47 45.84
C ASN A 719 -32.22 16.96 45.91
N ILE A 720 -31.16 16.15 45.85
CA ILE A 720 -31.24 14.71 45.93
C ILE A 720 -31.21 14.29 47.40
N THR A 721 -32.22 13.53 47.81
CA THR A 721 -32.36 12.98 49.16
C THR A 721 -31.28 11.93 49.44
N PRO A 722 -30.95 11.63 50.70
CA PRO A 722 -30.11 10.48 51.04
C PRO A 722 -30.75 9.17 50.52
N GLY A 723 -29.95 8.31 49.88
CA GLY A 723 -30.47 7.11 49.22
C GLY A 723 -29.48 6.43 48.28
N THR A 724 -29.93 5.34 47.66
CA THR A 724 -29.18 4.59 46.64
C THR A 724 -29.86 4.77 45.28
N TYR A 725 -29.08 5.13 44.26
CA TYR A 725 -29.56 5.50 42.93
C TYR A 725 -28.88 4.64 41.86
N ASP A 726 -29.66 3.82 41.17
CA ASP A 726 -29.24 3.07 39.99
C ASP A 726 -29.30 3.99 38.76
N VAL A 727 -28.14 4.31 38.19
CA VAL A 727 -27.98 5.40 37.23
C VAL A 727 -27.75 4.88 35.81
N TRP A 728 -28.59 5.34 34.88
CA TRP A 728 -28.54 4.93 33.48
C TRP A 728 -28.46 6.15 32.56
N VAL A 729 -27.97 5.92 31.34
CA VAL A 729 -27.93 6.92 30.27
C VAL A 729 -28.56 6.37 28.99
N ARG A 730 -29.18 7.23 28.19
CA ARG A 730 -29.65 6.91 26.83
C ARG A 730 -29.59 8.14 25.93
N TRP A 731 -29.75 7.96 24.63
CA TRP A 731 -29.95 9.10 23.72
C TRP A 731 -31.34 9.72 23.88
N GLY A 732 -31.48 11.00 23.55
CA GLY A 732 -32.73 11.75 23.72
C GLY A 732 -33.90 11.28 22.87
N ASP A 733 -33.65 10.48 21.84
CA ASP A 733 -34.64 9.75 21.02
C ASP A 733 -35.03 8.38 21.61
N GLN A 734 -34.56 8.08 22.82
CA GLN A 734 -34.80 6.87 23.60
C GLN A 734 -33.98 5.64 23.20
N ASP A 735 -33.05 5.79 22.28
CA ASP A 735 -32.18 4.68 21.83
C ASP A 735 -31.05 4.38 22.82
N TYR A 736 -30.64 3.11 22.80
CA TYR A 736 -29.47 2.56 23.49
C TYR A 736 -29.38 2.92 24.99
N PRO A 737 -30.32 2.46 25.84
CA PRO A 737 -30.20 2.61 27.28
C PRO A 737 -29.01 1.78 27.81
N MET A 738 -28.11 2.46 28.52
CA MET A 738 -26.89 1.91 29.09
C MET A 738 -26.85 2.13 30.61
N ASP A 739 -26.58 1.06 31.33
CA ASP A 739 -26.24 1.10 32.76
C ASP A 739 -24.85 1.73 32.96
N LEU A 740 -24.74 2.72 33.84
CA LEU A 740 -23.48 3.40 34.15
C LEU A 740 -22.65 2.70 35.24
N GLY A 741 -23.09 1.53 35.72
CA GLY A 741 -22.32 0.64 36.57
C GLY A 741 -22.83 0.62 38.02
N ALA A 742 -21.96 0.96 38.97
CA ALA A 742 -22.29 0.84 40.39
C ALA A 742 -23.28 1.92 40.83
N ASP A 743 -24.22 1.54 41.69
CA ASP A 743 -25.20 2.46 42.29
C ASP A 743 -24.52 3.64 43.00
N VAL A 744 -25.08 4.83 42.80
CA VAL A 744 -24.64 6.05 43.47
C VAL A 744 -25.36 6.14 44.82
N ILE A 745 -24.59 6.15 45.91
CA ILE A 745 -25.12 6.28 47.27
C ILE A 745 -24.96 7.73 47.72
N ILE A 746 -26.04 8.48 47.89
CA ILE A 746 -26.03 9.77 48.59
C ILE A 746 -26.20 9.49 50.08
N SER A 747 -25.20 9.84 50.88
CA SER A 747 -25.23 9.69 52.33
C SER A 747 -25.57 11.00 53.03
N GLU A 748 -26.09 10.89 54.25
CA GLU A 748 -26.24 12.02 55.16
C GLU A 748 -25.30 11.90 56.37
N PRO A 749 -24.82 13.04 56.90
CA PRO A 749 -24.05 13.02 58.14
C PRO A 749 -24.95 12.65 59.32
N ALA A 750 -24.34 12.15 60.39
CA ALA A 750 -25.06 11.86 61.63
C ALA A 750 -25.70 13.12 62.21
N GLU A 751 -26.89 12.97 62.79
CA GLU A 751 -27.59 14.06 63.49
C GLU A 751 -26.73 14.58 64.66
N ILE A 752 -26.48 15.89 64.69
CA ILE A 752 -25.81 16.54 65.81
C ILE A 752 -26.87 17.17 66.71
N ILE A 753 -27.04 16.59 67.89
CA ILE A 753 -27.98 17.06 68.91
C ILE A 753 -27.18 17.74 70.02
N ALA A 754 -27.60 18.95 70.41
CA ALA A 754 -27.07 19.59 71.60
C ALA A 754 -27.52 18.80 72.83
N ASP A 755 -26.56 18.38 73.65
CA ASP A 755 -26.82 17.68 74.90
C ASP A 755 -26.24 18.51 76.04
N ASN A 756 -27.12 19.05 76.87
CA ASN A 756 -26.75 19.81 78.05
C ASN A 756 -26.55 18.84 79.21
N THR A 757 -25.29 18.43 79.40
CA THR A 757 -24.90 17.48 80.45
C THR A 757 -24.66 18.14 81.81
N THR A 758 -25.09 19.39 82.00
CA THR A 758 -24.89 20.13 83.25
C THR A 758 -25.56 19.39 84.41
N SER A 759 -24.86 19.25 85.54
CA SER A 759 -25.41 18.59 86.72
C SER A 759 -26.66 19.30 87.26
N THR A 760 -27.74 18.54 87.44
CA THR A 760 -29.03 18.98 88.01
C THR A 760 -29.01 19.16 89.54
N ALA A 761 -27.87 18.89 90.19
CA ALA A 761 -27.73 19.04 91.64
C ALA A 761 -27.98 20.48 92.09
N THR A 762 -28.66 20.65 93.23
CA THR A 762 -28.87 21.96 93.87
C THR A 762 -27.54 22.61 94.27
N ILE A 763 -27.44 23.94 94.16
CA ILE A 763 -26.32 24.74 94.69
C ILE A 763 -26.84 25.85 95.61
N ASN A 764 -26.00 26.38 96.49
CA ASN A 764 -26.36 27.54 97.33
C ASN A 764 -26.02 28.88 96.65
N GLU A 765 -26.72 29.95 97.04
CA GLU A 765 -26.28 31.31 96.68
C GLU A 765 -24.89 31.59 97.29
N GLY A 766 -23.90 31.91 96.46
CA GLY A 766 -22.49 32.00 96.85
C GLY A 766 -21.62 30.84 96.37
N GLU A 767 -22.22 29.76 95.86
CA GLU A 767 -21.52 28.74 95.08
C GLU A 767 -21.59 29.07 93.57
N THR A 768 -20.73 28.43 92.79
CA THR A 768 -20.79 28.50 91.32
C THR A 768 -21.03 27.10 90.73
N LYS A 769 -21.63 27.04 89.55
CA LYS A 769 -21.88 25.78 88.83
C LYS A 769 -21.18 25.78 87.49
N THR A 770 -20.37 24.75 87.24
CA THR A 770 -19.80 24.49 85.92
C THR A 770 -20.86 23.92 85.00
N LEU A 771 -20.98 24.53 83.82
CA LEU A 771 -21.88 24.13 82.74
C LEU A 771 -21.12 23.21 81.77
N THR A 772 -21.70 22.08 81.41
CA THR A 772 -21.08 21.08 80.53
C THR A 772 -22.06 20.68 79.43
N GLY A 773 -21.57 20.66 78.18
CA GLY A 773 -22.39 20.37 77.01
C GLY A 773 -21.60 19.56 75.99
N ASN A 774 -22.29 18.70 75.25
CA ASN A 774 -21.74 17.83 74.22
C ASN A 774 -22.54 17.96 72.91
N PRO A 775 -21.90 17.94 71.73
CA PRO A 775 -20.47 18.20 71.47
C PRO A 775 -20.00 19.59 71.92
N SER A 776 -18.68 19.79 72.02
CA SER A 776 -18.07 21.08 72.41
C SER A 776 -18.23 22.16 71.32
N GLY A 777 -18.36 23.43 71.71
CA GLY A 777 -18.41 24.57 70.78
C GLY A 777 -19.73 25.35 70.79
N GLY A 778 -20.68 24.94 71.62
CA GLY A 778 -21.94 25.67 71.83
C GLY A 778 -21.80 26.83 72.82
N THR A 779 -22.89 27.57 72.95
CA THR A 779 -23.03 28.75 73.80
C THR A 779 -24.03 28.50 74.92
N TRP A 780 -23.84 29.19 76.04
CA TRP A 780 -24.67 29.07 77.23
C TRP A 780 -25.55 30.30 77.39
N SER A 781 -26.83 30.10 77.72
CA SER A 781 -27.72 31.20 78.10
C SER A 781 -28.62 30.84 79.28
N ILE A 782 -29.00 31.86 80.06
CA ILE A 782 -29.96 31.72 81.15
C ILE A 782 -31.35 31.91 80.54
N VAL A 783 -32.18 30.87 80.59
CA VAL A 783 -33.57 30.93 80.13
C VAL A 783 -34.46 31.52 81.22
N SER A 784 -34.22 31.16 82.49
CA SER A 784 -34.95 31.70 83.66
C SER A 784 -34.17 31.51 84.97
N GLY A 785 -34.58 32.21 86.03
CA GLY A 785 -34.01 32.09 87.39
C GLY A 785 -32.91 33.09 87.77
N GLY A 786 -32.48 33.95 86.85
CA GLY A 786 -31.48 35.00 87.12
C GLY A 786 -30.03 34.50 87.24
N GLY A 787 -29.11 35.36 87.66
CA GLY A 787 -27.67 35.11 87.74
C GLY A 787 -26.87 35.63 86.54
N THR A 788 -25.61 35.21 86.45
CA THR A 788 -24.70 35.54 85.34
C THR A 788 -23.93 34.30 84.88
N ILE A 789 -23.55 34.27 83.59
CA ILE A 789 -22.68 33.23 83.03
C ILE A 789 -21.40 33.91 82.53
N ASN A 790 -20.24 33.39 82.94
CA ASN A 790 -18.94 33.78 82.41
C ASN A 790 -18.21 32.54 81.89
N GLY A 791 -18.04 32.44 80.56
CA GLY A 791 -17.58 31.22 79.92
C GLY A 791 -18.54 30.05 80.18
N ASN A 792 -18.06 29.02 80.88
CA ASN A 792 -18.84 27.83 81.25
C ASN A 792 -19.19 27.81 82.75
N ILE A 793 -19.19 28.96 83.43
CA ILE A 793 -19.47 29.04 84.87
C ILE A 793 -20.72 29.88 85.09
N TYR A 794 -21.74 29.28 85.69
CA TYR A 794 -22.93 29.96 86.20
C TYR A 794 -22.72 30.43 87.64
N THR A 795 -23.03 31.70 87.90
CA THR A 795 -23.04 32.30 89.25
C THR A 795 -24.46 32.80 89.56
N PRO A 796 -25.11 32.30 90.62
CA PRO A 796 -26.44 32.74 91.02
C PRO A 796 -26.48 34.22 91.41
N SER A 797 -27.65 34.85 91.25
CA SER A 797 -27.95 36.11 91.94
C SER A 797 -28.19 35.86 93.43
N ASN A 798 -28.12 36.91 94.25
CA ASN A 798 -28.67 36.85 95.61
C ASN A 798 -30.18 36.60 95.54
N ILE A 799 -30.66 35.62 96.28
CA ILE A 799 -32.03 35.15 96.35
C ILE A 799 -32.45 35.01 97.81
N ASN A 800 -33.72 35.26 98.11
CA ASN A 800 -34.26 34.99 99.44
C ASN A 800 -35.18 33.76 99.46
N THR A 801 -35.49 33.16 98.31
CA THR A 801 -36.29 31.94 98.18
C THR A 801 -35.66 30.97 97.19
N ASN A 802 -35.91 29.67 97.37
CA ASN A 802 -35.42 28.65 96.44
C ASN A 802 -35.83 29.01 95.01
N THR A 803 -34.85 29.23 94.15
CA THR A 803 -35.07 29.70 92.78
C THR A 803 -34.72 28.60 91.80
N THR A 804 -35.68 28.22 90.97
CA THR A 804 -35.46 27.27 89.87
C THR A 804 -34.78 28.01 88.72
N VAL A 805 -33.59 27.54 88.34
CA VAL A 805 -32.78 28.09 87.25
C VAL A 805 -32.84 27.14 86.07
N LYS A 806 -33.10 27.70 84.88
CA LYS A 806 -33.08 26.98 83.62
C LYS A 806 -31.96 27.52 82.74
N ILE A 807 -31.02 26.65 82.40
CA ILE A 807 -29.87 26.97 81.55
C ILE A 807 -30.02 26.23 80.23
N ARG A 808 -29.78 26.94 79.13
CA ARG A 808 -29.76 26.40 77.77
C ARG A 808 -28.34 26.26 77.26
N TYR A 809 -28.03 25.10 76.71
CA TYR A 809 -26.91 24.90 75.80
C TYR A 809 -27.41 25.03 74.37
N THR A 810 -26.76 25.86 73.56
CA THR A 810 -27.10 26.07 72.14
C THR A 810 -25.88 25.78 71.28
N LEU A 811 -25.98 24.73 70.45
CA LEU A 811 -25.07 24.56 69.33
C LEU A 811 -25.53 25.48 68.19
N PRO A 812 -24.69 26.43 67.74
CA PRO A 812 -25.09 27.36 66.69
C PRO A 812 -25.39 26.62 65.39
N ALA A 813 -26.27 27.21 64.57
CA ALA A 813 -26.43 26.80 63.18
C ALA A 813 -25.07 26.85 62.47
N ASN A 814 -24.76 25.83 61.67
CA ASN A 814 -23.55 25.79 60.85
C ASN A 814 -23.95 25.75 59.37
N GLY A 815 -23.81 26.87 58.68
CA GLY A 815 -24.31 27.02 57.31
C GLY A 815 -25.82 26.88 57.24
N THR A 816 -26.30 25.92 56.45
CA THR A 816 -27.72 25.56 56.28
C THR A 816 -28.25 24.63 57.37
N CYS A 817 -27.38 24.08 58.24
CA CYS A 817 -27.81 23.22 59.33
C CYS A 817 -28.53 24.04 60.41
N ALA A 818 -29.69 23.56 60.87
CA ALA A 818 -30.43 24.18 61.96
C ALA A 818 -29.63 24.18 63.28
N ALA A 819 -29.84 25.20 64.11
CA ALA A 819 -29.30 25.22 65.47
C ALA A 819 -29.98 24.15 66.34
N SER A 820 -29.22 23.52 67.24
CA SER A 820 -29.74 22.55 68.21
C SER A 820 -29.60 23.11 69.62
N THR A 821 -30.61 22.87 70.48
CA THR A 821 -30.64 23.38 71.85
C THR A 821 -31.10 22.33 72.83
N ASP A 822 -30.52 22.33 74.02
CA ASP A 822 -31.01 21.52 75.14
C ASP A 822 -30.94 22.29 76.46
N ASP A 823 -31.93 22.05 77.32
CA ASP A 823 -32.18 22.81 78.53
C ASP A 823 -32.03 21.93 79.78
N VAL A 824 -31.22 22.38 80.74
CA VAL A 824 -31.12 21.78 82.08
C VAL A 824 -31.75 22.71 83.10
N ILE A 825 -32.42 22.10 84.08
CA ILE A 825 -33.04 22.79 85.21
C ILE A 825 -32.40 22.30 86.50
N PHE A 826 -32.05 23.22 87.40
CA PHE A 826 -31.62 22.93 88.77
C PHE A 826 -32.15 24.01 89.73
N THR A 827 -32.01 23.77 91.03
CA THR A 827 -32.45 24.71 92.07
C THR A 827 -31.26 25.42 92.70
N VAL A 828 -31.40 26.71 92.98
CA VAL A 828 -30.50 27.47 93.85
C VAL A 828 -31.21 27.72 95.18
N THR A 829 -30.56 27.38 96.29
CA THR A 829 -31.06 27.59 97.66
C THR A 829 -30.39 28.81 98.31
N PRO A 830 -31.12 29.65 99.07
CA PRO A 830 -30.54 30.78 99.78
C PRO A 830 -29.63 30.31 100.94
N VAL A 831 -28.66 31.14 101.34
CA VAL A 831 -27.76 30.89 102.48
C VAL A 831 -28.37 31.51 103.73
N CYS A 832 -28.82 30.65 104.64
CA CYS A 832 -29.51 31.09 105.84
C CYS A 832 -28.54 31.50 106.96
N LEU A 833 -28.79 32.69 107.52
CA LEU A 833 -28.02 33.23 108.65
C LEU A 833 -28.49 32.61 109.97
N ASN A 834 -27.53 32.20 110.82
CA ASN A 834 -27.81 31.68 112.16
C ASN A 834 -27.59 32.76 113.22
N ALA A 835 -28.57 32.94 114.11
CA ALA A 835 -28.48 33.87 115.23
C ALA A 835 -27.54 33.30 116.31
N SER A 836 -26.63 34.14 116.80
CA SER A 836 -25.71 33.81 117.90
C SER A 836 -25.78 34.90 118.95
N ASN A 837 -26.13 34.51 120.18
CA ASN A 837 -26.16 35.38 121.35
C ASN A 837 -24.90 35.12 122.18
N SER A 838 -24.01 36.10 122.20
CA SER A 838 -22.70 36.03 122.86
C SER A 838 -22.59 36.98 124.06
N THR A 839 -23.73 37.40 124.60
CA THR A 839 -23.78 38.25 125.79
C THR A 839 -23.11 37.58 126.99
N SER A 840 -22.45 38.36 127.85
CA SER A 840 -21.77 37.82 129.03
C SER A 840 -22.74 37.23 130.07
N THR A 841 -22.47 35.99 130.52
CA THR A 841 -23.23 35.23 131.54
C THR A 841 -22.92 35.65 132.98
N ALA A 842 -21.97 36.56 133.20
CA ALA A 842 -21.62 37.04 134.54
C ALA A 842 -22.82 37.67 135.24
N SER A 843 -22.96 37.48 136.56
CA SER A 843 -24.03 38.12 137.32
C SER A 843 -23.86 39.64 137.37
N ILE A 844 -24.97 40.37 137.50
CA ILE A 844 -24.98 41.83 137.74
C ILE A 844 -25.75 42.12 139.02
N ASN A 845 -25.46 43.23 139.69
CA ASN A 845 -26.27 43.69 140.81
C ASN A 845 -27.47 44.53 140.33
N GLU A 846 -28.51 44.61 141.15
CA GLU A 846 -29.56 45.62 141.04
C GLU A 846 -28.95 47.02 140.91
N GLY A 847 -29.39 47.82 139.94
CA GLY A 847 -28.81 49.12 139.61
C GLY A 847 -27.63 49.10 138.59
N GLN A 848 -27.14 47.93 138.18
CA GLN A 848 -26.18 47.78 137.06
C GLN A 848 -26.91 47.40 135.77
N THR A 849 -26.37 47.82 134.61
CA THR A 849 -26.86 47.41 133.28
C THR A 849 -25.95 46.37 132.64
N LYS A 850 -26.47 45.63 131.64
CA LYS A 850 -25.72 44.63 130.87
C LYS A 850 -25.83 44.88 129.37
N THR A 851 -24.71 45.00 128.68
CA THR A 851 -24.66 45.12 127.23
C THR A 851 -24.91 43.78 126.56
N LEU A 852 -25.75 43.77 125.52
CA LEU A 852 -26.17 42.59 124.76
C LEU A 852 -25.39 42.51 123.44
N VAL A 853 -24.86 41.34 123.11
CA VAL A 853 -24.02 41.13 121.91
C VAL A 853 -24.54 39.97 121.06
N GLY A 854 -24.99 40.28 119.86
CA GLY A 854 -25.66 39.36 118.94
C GLY A 854 -25.06 39.45 117.55
N SER A 855 -24.91 38.31 116.89
CA SER A 855 -24.36 38.20 115.53
C SER A 855 -25.20 37.23 114.69
N PRO A 856 -25.37 37.48 113.38
CA PRO A 856 -25.02 38.70 112.64
C PRO A 856 -25.88 39.90 113.06
N ALA A 857 -25.48 41.13 112.71
CA ALA A 857 -26.23 42.34 113.06
C ALA A 857 -27.61 42.39 112.38
N GLY A 858 -28.60 43.02 113.02
CA GLY A 858 -29.97 43.17 112.49
C GLY A 858 -31.04 42.34 113.20
N GLY A 859 -30.66 41.45 114.13
CA GLY A 859 -31.60 40.73 114.99
C GLY A 859 -32.19 41.56 116.13
N THR A 860 -33.25 41.04 116.74
CA THR A 860 -33.98 41.65 117.86
C THR A 860 -33.73 40.89 119.16
N TRP A 861 -33.71 41.63 120.27
CA TRP A 861 -33.57 41.09 121.62
C TRP A 861 -34.91 41.05 122.34
N SER A 862 -35.17 39.97 123.07
CA SER A 862 -36.30 39.86 123.99
C SER A 862 -35.90 39.23 125.31
N ILE A 863 -36.60 39.61 126.39
CA ILE A 863 -36.50 38.94 127.69
C ILE A 863 -37.42 37.72 127.64
N VAL A 864 -36.88 36.55 127.91
CA VAL A 864 -37.63 35.27 127.94
C VAL A 864 -38.05 34.93 129.36
N ASN A 865 -37.18 35.21 130.33
CA ASN A 865 -37.43 34.97 131.75
C ASN A 865 -36.73 36.04 132.61
N GLY A 866 -37.27 36.31 133.80
CA GLY A 866 -36.83 37.38 134.72
C GLY A 866 -37.49 38.73 134.43
N ASN A 867 -37.32 39.69 135.33
CA ASN A 867 -37.92 41.03 135.23
C ASN A 867 -36.89 42.10 134.84
N GLY A 868 -37.27 43.04 133.96
CA GLY A 868 -36.39 44.14 133.54
C GLY A 868 -36.84 44.77 132.21
N VAL A 869 -35.99 45.62 131.64
CA VAL A 869 -36.23 46.29 130.36
C VAL A 869 -35.00 46.18 129.47
N ILE A 870 -35.20 45.88 128.19
CA ILE A 870 -34.17 46.02 127.15
C ILE A 870 -34.36 47.36 126.46
N SER A 871 -33.34 48.22 126.52
CA SER A 871 -33.31 49.53 125.86
C SER A 871 -32.37 49.50 124.66
N ASN A 872 -32.74 50.26 123.62
CA ASN A 872 -32.00 50.44 122.36
C ASN A 872 -31.57 49.12 121.67
N ASN A 873 -32.30 48.03 121.94
CA ASN A 873 -32.02 46.69 121.40
C ASN A 873 -30.56 46.23 121.60
N ASN A 874 -29.89 46.70 122.67
CA ASN A 874 -28.50 46.37 122.97
C ASN A 874 -28.13 46.43 124.46
N THR A 875 -29.05 46.80 125.35
CA THR A 875 -28.75 46.96 126.78
C THR A 875 -29.91 46.43 127.62
N TYR A 876 -29.64 45.50 128.54
CA TYR A 876 -30.59 45.02 129.54
C TYR A 876 -30.39 45.75 130.87
N THR A 877 -31.49 46.19 131.49
CA THR A 877 -31.52 46.80 132.82
C THR A 877 -32.48 46.02 133.71
N PRO A 878 -32.03 45.49 134.87
CA PRO A 878 -32.91 44.76 135.78
C PRO A 878 -33.86 45.70 136.53
N ASN A 879 -35.01 45.16 136.95
CA ASN A 879 -35.89 45.83 137.92
C ASN A 879 -35.30 45.79 139.33
N ASN A 880 -35.89 46.56 140.24
CA ASN A 880 -35.58 46.41 141.66
C ASN A 880 -36.07 45.05 142.19
N ILE A 881 -35.21 44.34 142.93
CA ILE A 881 -35.44 42.95 143.35
C ILE A 881 -35.10 42.76 144.83
N ASN A 882 -35.80 41.82 145.48
CA ASN A 882 -35.62 41.53 146.91
C ASN A 882 -34.95 40.17 147.15
N SER A 883 -34.66 39.44 146.07
CA SER A 883 -34.01 38.13 146.03
C SER A 883 -33.37 37.94 144.65
N ASN A 884 -32.38 37.05 144.51
CA ASN A 884 -31.75 36.79 143.22
C ASN A 884 -32.78 36.43 142.14
N ASP A 885 -32.72 37.11 140.99
CA ASP A 885 -33.58 36.84 139.83
C ASP A 885 -32.75 36.21 138.71
N SER A 886 -33.30 35.19 138.06
CA SER A 886 -32.64 34.51 136.94
C SER A 886 -33.17 35.08 135.64
N VAL A 887 -32.31 35.76 134.88
CA VAL A 887 -32.68 36.42 133.63
C VAL A 887 -32.22 35.59 132.45
N GLU A 888 -33.12 35.38 131.49
CA GLU A 888 -32.82 34.76 130.20
C GLU A 888 -33.17 35.72 129.07
N LEU A 889 -32.22 35.95 128.17
CA LEU A 889 -32.37 36.82 127.01
C LEU A 889 -32.25 36.02 125.71
N LYS A 890 -33.10 36.34 124.74
CA LYS A 890 -33.11 35.74 123.39
C LYS A 890 -32.70 36.77 122.36
N TYR A 891 -31.74 36.43 121.51
CA TYR A 891 -31.44 37.14 120.27
C TYR A 891 -32.06 36.39 119.10
N THR A 892 -32.85 37.07 118.27
CA THR A 892 -33.56 36.46 117.13
C THR A 892 -33.20 37.18 115.84
N ILE A 893 -32.74 36.44 114.83
CA ILE A 893 -32.69 36.89 113.44
C ILE A 893 -34.04 36.51 112.80
N PRO A 894 -34.80 37.48 112.23
CA PRO A 894 -36.09 37.19 111.62
C PRO A 894 -35.95 36.24 110.43
N ALA A 895 -37.04 35.56 110.08
CA ALA A 895 -37.09 34.78 108.84
C ALA A 895 -36.91 35.71 107.64
N ASP A 896 -36.14 35.27 106.64
CA ASP A 896 -35.98 35.96 105.36
C ASP A 896 -36.23 34.96 104.22
N GLY A 897 -37.37 35.14 103.53
CA GLY A 897 -37.89 34.21 102.52
C GLY A 897 -37.94 32.75 102.98
N SER A 898 -37.17 31.86 102.34
CA SER A 898 -37.11 30.41 102.67
C SER A 898 -36.23 30.09 103.88
N CYS A 899 -35.49 31.08 104.42
CA CYS A 899 -34.70 30.92 105.63
C CYS A 899 -35.56 31.15 106.87
N ALA A 900 -35.67 30.13 107.71
CA ALA A 900 -36.42 30.22 108.97
C ALA A 900 -35.78 31.21 109.95
N ALA A 901 -36.60 31.83 110.80
CA ALA A 901 -36.10 32.67 111.88
C ALA A 901 -35.18 31.86 112.80
N SER A 902 -34.00 32.38 113.10
CA SER A 902 -33.00 31.75 113.95
C SER A 902 -32.93 32.48 115.29
N SER A 903 -32.74 31.77 116.41
CA SER A 903 -32.61 32.42 117.71
C SER A 903 -31.62 31.74 118.63
N SER A 904 -30.95 32.53 119.46
CA SER A 904 -29.97 32.08 120.44
C SER A 904 -30.23 32.71 121.80
N PHE A 905 -30.09 31.92 122.86
CA PHE A 905 -30.42 32.30 124.23
C PHE A 905 -29.16 32.48 125.07
N VAL A 906 -29.27 33.25 126.16
CA VAL A 906 -28.24 33.40 127.19
C VAL A 906 -28.91 33.67 128.53
N SER A 907 -28.35 33.14 129.62
CA SER A 907 -28.89 33.37 130.96
C SER A 907 -27.81 33.89 131.91
N PHE A 908 -28.22 34.69 132.89
CA PHE A 908 -27.37 35.19 133.98
C PHE A 908 -28.24 35.53 135.21
N THR A 909 -27.59 35.77 136.35
CA THR A 909 -28.29 36.10 137.61
C THR A 909 -28.18 37.59 137.92
N VAL A 910 -29.26 38.18 138.41
CA VAL A 910 -29.28 39.52 139.01
C VAL A 910 -29.38 39.38 140.52
N THR A 911 -28.47 40.02 141.27
CA THR A 911 -28.39 39.96 142.75
C THR A 911 -28.85 41.28 143.39
N PRO A 912 -29.69 41.27 144.44
CA PRO A 912 -30.19 42.47 145.10
C PRO A 912 -29.10 43.16 145.94
N ILE A 913 -29.21 44.48 146.17
CA ILE A 913 -28.30 45.23 147.05
C ILE A 913 -28.95 45.42 148.44
N CYS A 914 -28.43 44.76 149.48
CA CYS A 914 -28.87 45.00 150.87
C CYS A 914 -28.27 46.30 151.43
N VAL A 915 -29.12 47.26 151.82
CA VAL A 915 -28.71 48.50 152.49
C VAL A 915 -28.75 48.27 154.02
N THR A 916 -27.62 48.45 154.72
CA THR A 916 -27.57 48.49 156.19
C THR A 916 -27.85 49.87 156.74
#